data_AF-F3KR76-F1
#
_entry.id   AF-F3KR76-F1
#
_cell.length_a   1.000
_cell.length_b   1.000
_cell.length_c   1.000
_cell.angle_alpha   90.00
_cell.angle_beta   90.00
_cell.angle_gamma   90.00
#
_symmetry.space_group_name_H-M   'P 1'
#
loop_
_entity.id
_entity.type
_entity.pdbx_description
1 polymer ?
#
loop_
_entity_poly.entity_id
_entity_poly.type
_entity_poly.pdbx_seq_one_letter_code
_entity_poly.pdbx_strand_id
1 'polypeptide(L)'
;MHPSSLEPGAPAARDTDLLPRPSNMGFVLTRLRLISGLTLFTFVITHLVNHALGLVSLEVMRAGQAIFILVWHSLPGSLLLTLAALTHLSLVLYKQVVRPTLRMPGVEGVRILLGIVTLLGLSLHATPMVLERLRWTGSGQPVSYPDFIGLLASGDPMLWNQLILVIAAWTHGCIGVHLWLRLRDWYRRRQILLAIVAVLVPLLALLGVLAAARALPQGDGAYGPQSASGYGAADGAYGNADVGAYGGGYGNVDGNVDGSADTGGGSSQGAYGGGYGGGDTSSAGGYSGSERSGYGNDAYGYGANARGAYADPGRPGAASWLGSLLPADAHSAQSVMAAYGVLGLLLLLIATRVGVRAWERRRGLVSVRYANGREVKAVRGASVLDISRMGGVPHASVCGGRGRCSTCRVHVDAGWEMLPPPLEGEQKVLQRIHAPTRVRLACQLCPRHDVAVTPLLPTDARPQDALPYDPMKFGVEQEIVILFADLRGFTQMSETKLPFDVVHILNQYFAEMGEAIESSGGHLDKFIGDGIMALFGLQHGDKGGVRNGARHAMAAARAMGERLTVLNTRLAQDLATPLRLGLGIHVGHVIIGEMGYGRATSLTAIGDSVNVASRLESATKEAGCELLISAEVAQRGELDLSAFPELDITVRGREGQLKVYAVQHASHLPRFQET
;
A
#
# COMPACT_ATOMS: atom_id res chain seq x y z
N MET A 1 61.58 -39.54 -30.92
CA MET A 1 61.63 -38.82 -32.19
C MET A 1 60.79 -37.55 -32.06
N HIS A 2 61.40 -36.38 -32.30
CA HIS A 2 60.71 -35.13 -32.67
C HIS A 2 60.67 -35.07 -34.22
N PRO A 3 59.74 -34.33 -34.86
CA PRO A 3 59.64 -32.85 -34.87
C PRO A 3 58.22 -32.34 -34.54
N SER A 4 57.95 -31.16 -33.95
CA SER A 4 58.15 -29.75 -34.37
C SER A 4 57.47 -29.43 -35.73
N SER A 5 56.35 -28.71 -35.78
CA SER A 5 56.22 -27.23 -35.73
C SER A 5 54.74 -26.88 -36.07
N LEU A 6 54.15 -25.69 -35.86
CA LEU A 6 54.57 -24.41 -35.26
C LEU A 6 53.32 -23.69 -34.64
N GLU A 7 53.46 -22.46 -34.16
CA GLU A 7 52.41 -21.61 -33.53
C GLU A 7 52.00 -20.43 -34.48
N PRO A 8 51.00 -19.53 -34.20
CA PRO A 8 50.72 -18.89 -32.88
C PRO A 8 49.27 -18.46 -32.50
N GLY A 9 49.10 -18.13 -31.21
CA GLY A 9 48.44 -16.87 -30.81
C GLY A 9 46.92 -16.83 -30.60
N ALA A 10 46.46 -17.24 -29.41
CA ALA A 10 45.17 -16.79 -28.85
C ALA A 10 45.43 -15.90 -27.62
N PRO A 11 45.00 -14.62 -27.60
CA PRO A 11 45.27 -13.73 -26.49
C PRO A 11 44.43 -14.10 -25.25
N ALA A 12 45.09 -14.18 -24.09
CA ALA A 12 44.42 -14.34 -22.81
C ALA A 12 43.67 -13.05 -22.42
N ALA A 13 42.38 -12.99 -22.74
CA ALA A 13 41.50 -11.89 -22.35
C ALA A 13 41.25 -11.91 -20.83
N ARG A 14 42.03 -11.09 -20.11
CA ARG A 14 41.69 -10.66 -18.75
C ARG A 14 40.55 -9.63 -18.82
N ASP A 15 39.31 -10.10 -18.89
CA ASP A 15 38.11 -9.25 -18.66
C ASP A 15 37.51 -9.55 -17.28
N THR A 16 38.17 -9.01 -16.25
CA THR A 16 37.53 -8.76 -14.96
C THR A 16 36.62 -7.53 -15.06
N ASP A 17 35.39 -7.63 -14.53
CA ASP A 17 34.46 -6.51 -14.31
C ASP A 17 33.85 -5.78 -15.53
N LEU A 18 33.11 -6.52 -16.37
CA LEU A 18 32.06 -5.93 -17.24
C LEU A 18 30.70 -6.65 -17.17
N LEU A 19 30.27 -7.05 -15.96
CA LEU A 19 28.84 -7.25 -15.69
C LEU A 19 28.16 -5.88 -15.52
N PRO A 20 27.15 -5.51 -16.34
CA PRO A 20 26.39 -4.29 -16.11
C PRO A 20 25.60 -4.42 -14.81
N ARG A 21 26.11 -3.81 -13.73
CA ARG A 21 25.36 -3.70 -12.47
C ARG A 21 23.99 -3.09 -12.76
N PRO A 22 22.89 -3.59 -12.14
CA PRO A 22 21.56 -3.06 -12.37
C PRO A 22 21.57 -1.54 -12.14
N SER A 23 21.04 -0.76 -13.09
CA SER A 23 21.21 0.69 -13.04
C SER A 23 20.59 1.26 -11.76
N ASN A 24 21.46 1.74 -10.85
CA ASN A 24 21.10 2.22 -9.52
C ASN A 24 19.94 3.23 -9.55
N MET A 25 19.81 3.97 -10.65
CA MET A 25 18.76 4.94 -10.93
C MET A 25 17.34 4.39 -10.66
N GLY A 26 16.97 3.20 -11.13
CA GLY A 26 15.60 2.68 -10.96
C GLY A 26 15.22 2.40 -9.51
N PHE A 27 16.19 1.91 -8.73
CA PHE A 27 16.07 1.68 -7.29
C PHE A 27 16.02 3.01 -6.51
N VAL A 28 16.91 3.95 -6.85
CA VAL A 28 16.97 5.29 -6.25
C VAL A 28 15.67 6.06 -6.48
N LEU A 29 15.16 6.14 -7.71
CA LEU A 29 13.89 6.81 -8.03
C LEU A 29 12.70 6.20 -7.26
N THR A 30 12.71 4.89 -7.04
CA THR A 30 11.67 4.19 -6.27
C THR A 30 11.75 4.54 -4.78
N ARG A 31 12.96 4.60 -4.20
CA ARG A 31 13.17 5.04 -2.81
C ARG A 31 12.82 6.52 -2.62
N LEU A 32 13.24 7.40 -3.51
CA LEU A 32 12.95 8.84 -3.44
C LEU A 32 11.44 9.12 -3.43
N ARG A 33 10.67 8.48 -4.31
CA ARG A 33 9.20 8.62 -4.34
C ARG A 33 8.53 8.12 -3.05
N LEU A 34 9.07 7.06 -2.45
CA LEU A 34 8.55 6.52 -1.20
C LEU A 34 8.86 7.46 -0.03
N ILE A 35 10.10 7.91 0.11
CA ILE A 35 10.53 8.83 1.17
C ILE A 35 9.73 10.13 1.09
N SER A 36 9.65 10.75 -0.08
CA SER A 36 8.89 11.98 -0.26
C SER A 36 7.40 11.81 0.02
N GLY A 37 6.81 10.68 -0.40
CA GLY A 37 5.41 10.36 -0.10
C GLY A 37 5.14 10.15 1.39
N LEU A 38 6.06 9.48 2.10
CA LEU A 38 5.96 9.28 3.55
C LEU A 38 6.13 10.60 4.31
N THR A 39 7.04 11.49 3.91
CA THR A 39 7.18 12.82 4.51
C THR A 39 5.88 13.63 4.43
N LEU A 40 5.26 13.67 3.24
CA LEU A 40 3.97 14.36 3.05
C LEU A 40 2.84 13.69 3.84
N PHE A 41 2.81 12.36 3.91
CA PHE A 41 1.79 11.64 4.67
C PHE A 41 1.95 11.84 6.19
N THR A 42 3.18 11.92 6.71
CA THR A 42 3.45 12.27 8.11
C THR A 42 2.93 13.67 8.45
N PHE A 43 3.12 14.66 7.57
CA PHE A 43 2.54 15.99 7.74
C PHE A 43 1.01 15.91 7.86
N VAL A 44 0.33 15.24 6.92
CA VAL A 44 -1.13 15.06 6.97
C VAL A 44 -1.59 14.36 8.25
N ILE A 45 -0.89 13.31 8.69
CA ILE A 45 -1.18 12.64 9.98
C ILE A 45 -1.10 13.64 11.13
N THR A 46 0.03 14.36 11.28
CA THR A 46 0.20 15.31 12.39
C THR A 46 -0.78 16.47 12.35
N HIS A 47 -1.20 16.90 11.15
CA HIS A 47 -2.22 17.94 10.97
C HIS A 47 -3.61 17.47 11.41
N LEU A 48 -4.01 16.26 11.02
CA LEU A 48 -5.29 15.66 11.45
C LEU A 48 -5.30 15.34 12.95
N VAL A 49 -4.19 14.85 13.50
CA VAL A 49 -4.03 14.64 14.95
C VAL A 49 -4.17 15.95 15.71
N ASN A 50 -3.60 17.05 15.20
CA ASN A 50 -3.78 18.37 15.81
C ASN A 50 -5.26 18.76 15.91
N HIS A 51 -6.02 18.66 14.81
CA HIS A 51 -7.46 18.95 14.81
C HIS A 51 -8.26 18.03 15.73
N ALA A 52 -7.87 16.76 15.88
CA ALA A 52 -8.52 15.82 16.79
C ALA A 52 -8.37 16.22 18.28
N LEU A 53 -7.36 17.01 18.65
CA LEU A 53 -7.21 17.54 20.02
C LEU A 53 -8.36 18.48 20.44
N GLY A 54 -9.12 19.04 19.49
CA GLY A 54 -10.32 19.82 19.76
C GLY A 54 -11.44 19.04 20.45
N LEU A 55 -11.37 17.71 20.47
CA LEU A 55 -12.22 16.85 21.29
C LEU A 55 -11.95 16.95 22.79
N VAL A 56 -10.75 17.41 23.19
CA VAL A 56 -10.35 17.56 24.60
C VAL A 56 -10.68 18.97 25.07
N SER A 57 -10.06 19.98 24.45
CA SER A 57 -10.41 21.39 24.63
C SER A 57 -9.78 22.27 23.54
N LEU A 58 -10.21 23.53 23.46
CA LEU A 58 -9.63 24.52 22.54
C LEU A 58 -8.18 24.86 22.92
N GLU A 59 -7.86 24.87 24.21
CA GLU A 59 -6.51 25.15 24.75
C GLU A 59 -5.53 24.02 24.41
N VAL A 60 -5.94 22.76 24.58
CA VAL A 60 -5.09 21.60 24.24
C VAL A 60 -4.80 21.57 22.75
N MET A 61 -5.79 21.90 21.92
CA MET A 61 -5.60 22.01 20.47
C MET A 61 -4.69 23.18 20.07
N ARG A 62 -4.80 24.34 20.73
CA ARG A 62 -3.87 25.48 20.53
C ARG A 62 -2.43 25.11 20.94
N ALA A 63 -2.24 24.38 22.04
CA ALA A 63 -0.93 23.89 22.47
C ALA A 63 -0.33 22.90 21.47
N GLY A 64 -1.14 21.96 20.95
CA GLY A 64 -0.76 21.09 19.84
C GLY A 64 -0.38 21.87 18.58
N GLN A 65 -1.12 22.94 18.27
CA GLN A 65 -0.91 23.76 17.08
C GLN A 65 0.42 24.50 17.15
N ALA A 66 0.81 24.99 18.34
CA ALA A 66 2.13 25.58 18.56
C ALA A 66 3.26 24.59 18.25
N ILE A 67 3.14 23.33 18.67
CA ILE A 67 4.12 22.26 18.36
C ILE A 67 4.11 21.94 16.85
N PHE A 68 2.94 21.83 16.23
CA PHE A 68 2.80 21.59 14.80
C PHE A 68 3.48 22.68 13.95
N ILE A 69 3.25 23.95 14.32
CA ILE A 69 3.90 25.12 13.70
C ILE A 69 5.41 25.09 13.95
N LEU A 70 5.86 24.83 15.19
CA LEU A 70 7.29 24.74 15.52
C LEU A 70 8.02 23.71 14.66
N VAL A 71 7.41 22.55 14.41
CA VAL A 71 8.01 21.52 13.55
C VAL A 71 7.93 21.92 12.08
N TRP A 72 6.73 22.10 11.52
CA TRP A 72 6.54 22.17 10.07
C TRP A 72 6.69 23.57 9.48
N HIS A 73 6.43 24.62 10.25
CA HIS A 73 6.64 26.02 9.84
C HIS A 73 8.04 26.55 10.24
N SER A 74 8.88 25.73 10.88
CA SER A 74 10.33 26.01 10.91
C SER A 74 10.91 26.04 9.49
N LEU A 75 12.04 26.74 9.31
CA LEU A 75 12.80 26.73 8.07
C LEU A 75 13.14 25.29 7.59
N PRO A 76 13.76 24.40 8.41
CA PRO A 76 14.05 23.03 7.99
C PRO A 76 12.78 22.21 7.68
N GLY A 77 11.72 22.33 8.48
CA GLY A 77 10.46 21.62 8.23
C GLY A 77 9.79 22.04 6.91
N SER A 78 9.77 23.34 6.63
CA SER A 78 9.18 23.89 5.40
C SER A 78 10.01 23.58 4.14
N LEU A 79 11.34 23.61 4.24
CA LEU A 79 12.23 23.15 3.16
C LEU A 79 12.03 21.65 2.88
N LEU A 80 11.96 20.83 3.92
CA LEU A 80 11.73 19.39 3.82
C LEU A 80 10.38 19.09 3.13
N LEU A 81 9.30 19.76 3.53
CA LEU A 81 7.99 19.62 2.91
C LEU A 81 7.98 20.06 1.45
N THR A 82 8.59 21.20 1.13
CA THR A 82 8.63 21.74 -0.23
C THR A 82 9.42 20.81 -1.16
N LEU A 83 10.59 20.35 -0.72
CA LEU A 83 11.40 19.40 -1.46
C LEU A 83 10.70 18.04 -1.63
N ALA A 84 10.00 17.55 -0.60
CA ALA A 84 9.20 16.34 -0.67
C ALA A 84 8.05 16.49 -1.66
N ALA A 85 7.28 17.59 -1.61
CA ALA A 85 6.18 17.87 -2.54
C ALA A 85 6.65 17.91 -3.99
N LEU A 86 7.69 18.71 -4.29
CA LEU A 86 8.26 18.82 -5.64
C LEU A 86 8.84 17.50 -6.14
N THR A 87 9.55 16.76 -5.28
CA THR A 87 10.11 15.44 -5.64
C THR A 87 9.01 14.42 -5.89
N HIS A 88 7.98 14.37 -5.04
CA HIS A 88 6.87 13.44 -5.19
C HIS A 88 6.08 13.70 -6.48
N LEU A 89 5.69 14.96 -6.70
CA LEU A 89 4.99 15.40 -7.91
C LEU A 89 5.81 15.10 -9.16
N SER A 90 7.08 15.51 -9.21
CA SER A 90 7.95 15.29 -10.37
C SER A 90 8.11 13.81 -10.72
N LEU A 91 8.32 12.94 -9.72
CA LEU A 91 8.46 11.49 -9.94
C LEU A 91 7.14 10.82 -10.35
N VAL A 92 6.00 11.32 -9.89
CA VAL A 92 4.68 10.86 -10.32
C VAL A 92 4.42 11.27 -11.77
N LEU A 93 4.61 12.56 -12.12
CA LEU A 93 4.44 13.07 -13.48
C LEU A 93 5.36 12.37 -14.48
N TYR A 94 6.66 12.23 -14.16
CA TYR A 94 7.64 11.48 -14.95
C TYR A 94 7.16 10.04 -15.22
N LYS A 95 6.68 9.33 -14.19
CA LYS A 95 6.12 7.97 -14.34
C LYS A 95 4.92 7.97 -15.29
N GLN A 96 4.05 8.99 -15.27
CA GLN A 96 2.91 9.05 -16.20
C GLN A 96 3.31 9.40 -17.64
N VAL A 97 4.35 10.20 -17.86
CA VAL A 97 4.87 10.48 -19.21
C VAL A 97 5.45 9.21 -19.82
N VAL A 98 6.37 8.54 -19.12
CA VAL A 98 7.17 7.41 -19.63
C VAL A 98 6.39 6.08 -19.71
N ARG A 99 5.20 5.98 -19.10
CA ARG A 99 4.41 4.72 -19.10
C ARG A 99 3.91 4.38 -20.52
N PRO A 100 4.23 3.21 -21.12
CA PRO A 100 3.82 2.91 -22.50
C PRO A 100 2.30 2.79 -22.67
N THR A 101 1.59 2.17 -21.72
CA THR A 101 0.12 1.97 -21.76
C THR A 101 -0.57 2.67 -20.58
N LEU A 102 -1.85 3.05 -20.75
CA LEU A 102 -2.71 3.54 -19.64
C LEU A 102 -3.61 2.44 -19.05
N ARG A 103 -3.57 1.22 -19.59
CA ARG A 103 -4.24 0.07 -18.97
C ARG A 103 -3.56 -0.24 -17.64
N MET A 104 -4.30 -0.19 -16.55
CA MET A 104 -3.81 -0.40 -15.20
C MET A 104 -4.89 -1.03 -14.31
N PRO A 105 -4.54 -1.72 -13.22
CA PRO A 105 -5.51 -2.20 -12.24
C PRO A 105 -6.33 -1.04 -11.66
N GLY A 106 -7.63 -1.25 -11.41
CA GLY A 106 -8.55 -0.20 -10.97
C GLY A 106 -8.04 0.60 -9.76
N VAL A 107 -7.46 -0.07 -8.76
CA VAL A 107 -6.86 0.56 -7.57
C VAL A 107 -5.70 1.51 -7.91
N GLU A 108 -4.88 1.24 -8.93
CA GLU A 108 -3.84 2.18 -9.37
C GLU A 108 -4.45 3.40 -10.08
N GLY A 109 -5.54 3.21 -10.84
CA GLY A 109 -6.31 4.30 -11.46
C GLY A 109 -6.95 5.21 -10.43
N VAL A 110 -7.66 4.64 -9.45
CA VAL A 110 -8.27 5.37 -8.32
C VAL A 110 -7.22 6.18 -7.55
N ARG A 111 -6.06 5.59 -7.22
CA ARG A 111 -4.96 6.31 -6.55
C ARG A 111 -4.48 7.52 -7.37
N ILE A 112 -4.39 7.42 -8.69
CA ILE A 112 -3.98 8.54 -9.57
C ILE A 112 -5.06 9.62 -9.57
N LEU A 113 -6.34 9.25 -9.70
CA LEU A 113 -7.46 10.20 -9.64
C LEU A 113 -7.48 10.96 -8.31
N LEU A 114 -7.36 10.25 -7.18
CA LEU A 114 -7.28 10.86 -5.85
C LEU A 114 -6.07 11.80 -5.71
N GLY A 115 -4.94 11.48 -6.35
CA GLY A 115 -3.77 12.36 -6.39
C GLY A 115 -4.00 13.64 -7.19
N ILE A 116 -4.77 13.59 -8.28
CA ILE A 116 -5.17 14.76 -9.07
C ILE A 116 -6.16 15.63 -8.27
N VAL A 117 -7.16 15.01 -7.64
CA VAL A 117 -8.12 15.71 -6.76
C VAL A 117 -7.38 16.37 -5.58
N THR A 118 -6.40 15.68 -4.98
CA THR A 118 -5.54 16.22 -3.92
C THR A 118 -4.78 17.46 -4.41
N LEU A 119 -4.18 17.41 -5.61
CA LEU A 119 -3.42 18.53 -6.16
C LEU A 119 -4.32 19.76 -6.41
N LEU A 120 -5.53 19.55 -6.93
CA LEU A 120 -6.50 20.62 -7.17
C LEU A 120 -7.02 21.21 -5.85
N GLY A 121 -7.47 20.37 -4.91
CA GLY A 121 -7.95 20.83 -3.61
C GLY A 121 -6.87 21.55 -2.80
N LEU A 122 -5.62 21.09 -2.88
CA LEU A 122 -4.47 21.74 -2.25
C LEU A 122 -4.21 23.13 -2.83
N SER A 123 -4.37 23.31 -4.16
CA SER A 123 -4.24 24.64 -4.79
C SER A 123 -5.33 25.63 -4.35
N LEU A 124 -6.51 25.12 -3.97
CA LEU A 124 -7.62 25.94 -3.46
C LEU A 124 -7.57 26.17 -1.94
N HIS A 125 -6.77 25.39 -1.19
CA HIS A 125 -6.71 25.44 0.27
C HIS A 125 -5.39 26.01 0.81
N ALA A 126 -4.26 25.48 0.35
CA ALA A 126 -2.94 25.81 0.91
C ALA A 126 -2.23 26.96 0.20
N THR A 127 -2.54 27.24 -1.07
CA THR A 127 -1.86 28.30 -1.83
C THR A 127 -2.02 29.69 -1.20
N PRO A 128 -3.21 30.14 -0.75
CA PRO A 128 -3.35 31.43 -0.07
C PRO A 128 -2.48 31.53 1.19
N MET A 129 -2.46 30.48 2.03
CA MET A 129 -1.64 30.43 3.25
C MET A 129 -0.13 30.46 2.96
N VAL A 130 0.31 29.85 1.87
CA VAL A 130 1.72 29.89 1.44
C VAL A 130 2.10 31.26 0.90
N LEU A 131 1.26 31.90 0.08
CA LEU A 131 1.52 33.24 -0.46
C LEU A 131 1.54 34.31 0.63
N GLU A 132 0.61 34.24 1.60
CA GLU A 132 0.57 35.12 2.76
C GLU A 132 1.84 34.97 3.62
N ARG A 133 2.27 33.73 3.88
CA ARG A 133 3.51 33.46 4.63
C ARG A 133 4.77 33.97 3.91
N LEU A 134 4.78 33.92 2.57
CA LEU A 134 5.84 34.54 1.74
C LEU A 134 5.72 36.07 1.67
N ARG A 135 4.71 36.67 2.32
CA ARG A 135 4.36 38.09 2.31
C ARG A 135 4.04 38.66 0.92
N TRP A 136 3.66 37.80 -0.02
CA TRP A 136 3.33 38.19 -1.40
C TRP A 136 1.91 38.77 -1.55
N THR A 137 1.07 38.67 -0.52
CA THR A 137 -0.30 39.23 -0.49
C THR A 137 -0.38 40.64 0.11
N GLY A 138 0.64 41.10 0.82
CA GLY A 138 0.66 42.41 1.50
C GLY A 138 -0.25 42.56 2.73
N SER A 139 -1.09 41.56 3.07
CA SER A 139 -2.10 41.61 4.15
C SER A 139 -1.52 41.66 5.57
N GLY A 140 -0.29 41.19 5.78
CA GLY A 140 0.49 41.36 7.01
C GLY A 140 0.03 40.59 8.26
N GLN A 141 -1.21 40.13 8.33
CA GLN A 141 -1.78 39.40 9.47
C GLN A 141 -2.18 37.97 9.06
N PRO A 142 -1.59 36.91 9.66
CA PRO A 142 -1.99 35.55 9.37
C PRO A 142 -3.41 35.30 9.91
N VAL A 143 -4.27 34.67 9.10
CA VAL A 143 -5.64 34.30 9.50
C VAL A 143 -5.63 33.56 10.84
N SER A 144 -6.33 34.10 11.85
CA SER A 144 -6.28 33.51 13.18
C SER A 144 -7.11 32.23 13.23
N TYR A 145 -6.74 31.31 14.12
CA TYR A 145 -7.39 30.01 14.22
C TYR A 145 -8.90 30.08 14.55
N PRO A 146 -9.38 31.00 15.42
CA PRO A 146 -10.81 31.29 15.57
C PRO A 146 -11.50 31.72 14.28
N ASP A 147 -10.89 32.59 13.46
CA ASP A 147 -11.49 33.10 12.21
C ASP A 147 -11.68 31.96 11.20
N PHE A 148 -10.69 31.08 11.10
CA PHE A 148 -10.75 29.88 10.26
C PHE A 148 -11.89 28.93 10.68
N ILE A 149 -12.12 28.75 11.98
CA ILE A 149 -13.25 27.97 12.49
C ILE A 149 -14.59 28.69 12.27
N GLY A 150 -14.64 30.02 12.40
CA GLY A 150 -15.83 30.82 12.08
C GLY A 150 -16.25 30.69 10.62
N LEU A 151 -15.28 30.71 9.70
CA LEU A 151 -15.48 30.46 8.26
C LEU A 151 -15.94 29.02 7.97
N LEU A 152 -15.60 28.07 8.84
CA LEU A 152 -16.01 26.67 8.73
C LEU A 152 -17.46 26.49 9.26
N ALA A 153 -17.88 27.29 10.23
CA ALA A 153 -19.26 27.28 10.75
C ALA A 153 -20.29 27.94 9.81
N SER A 154 -19.86 28.80 8.87
CA SER A 154 -20.77 29.54 7.96
C SER A 154 -21.32 28.72 6.78
N GLY A 155 -20.81 27.50 6.55
CA GLY A 155 -21.20 26.64 5.42
C GLY A 155 -20.57 27.00 4.07
N ASP A 156 -19.50 27.79 4.08
CA ASP A 156 -18.74 28.22 2.91
C ASP A 156 -18.32 27.03 1.98
N PRO A 157 -18.40 27.16 0.64
CA PRO A 157 -17.83 26.19 -0.32
C PRO A 157 -16.39 25.73 -0.01
N MET A 158 -15.59 26.56 0.66
CA MET A 158 -14.26 26.24 1.20
C MET A 158 -14.28 25.02 2.13
N LEU A 159 -15.31 24.84 2.96
CA LEU A 159 -15.47 23.66 3.83
C LEU A 159 -15.57 22.37 3.00
N TRP A 160 -16.37 22.39 1.93
CA TRP A 160 -16.52 21.24 1.03
C TRP A 160 -15.21 20.91 0.31
N ASN A 161 -14.46 21.93 -0.14
CA ASN A 161 -13.12 21.73 -0.69
C ASN A 161 -12.17 21.08 0.33
N GLN A 162 -12.18 21.53 1.59
CA GLN A 162 -11.35 20.96 2.66
C GLN A 162 -11.72 19.49 2.96
N LEU A 163 -13.01 19.15 3.07
CA LEU A 163 -13.45 17.77 3.26
C LEU A 163 -13.01 16.86 2.10
N ILE A 164 -13.22 17.30 0.87
CA ILE A 164 -12.83 16.54 -0.34
C ILE A 164 -11.30 16.38 -0.39
N LEU A 165 -10.54 17.44 -0.11
CA LEU A 165 -9.08 17.41 -0.06
C LEU A 165 -8.57 16.43 1.00
N VAL A 166 -9.08 16.49 2.24
CA VAL A 166 -8.65 15.59 3.33
C VAL A 166 -8.95 14.14 2.98
N ILE A 167 -10.16 13.83 2.51
CA ILE A 167 -10.53 12.46 2.10
C ILE A 167 -9.63 12.00 0.94
N ALA A 168 -9.45 12.83 -0.09
CA ALA A 168 -8.63 12.45 -1.25
C ALA A 168 -7.16 12.23 -0.90
N ALA A 169 -6.54 13.15 -0.14
CA ALA A 169 -5.14 13.08 0.27
C ALA A 169 -4.89 11.88 1.20
N TRP A 170 -5.78 11.68 2.17
CA TRP A 170 -5.71 10.59 3.12
C TRP A 170 -5.87 9.24 2.43
N THR A 171 -6.92 9.05 1.62
CA THR A 171 -7.13 7.81 0.86
C THR A 171 -6.00 7.56 -0.15
N HIS A 172 -5.47 8.58 -0.82
CA HIS A 172 -4.29 8.46 -1.68
C HIS A 172 -3.07 7.94 -0.91
N GLY A 173 -2.78 8.53 0.27
CA GLY A 173 -1.70 8.13 1.16
C GLY A 173 -1.87 6.71 1.68
N CYS A 174 -3.05 6.36 2.20
CA CYS A 174 -3.39 5.01 2.68
C CYS A 174 -3.22 3.95 1.58
N ILE A 175 -3.70 4.19 0.35
CA ILE A 175 -3.49 3.26 -0.77
C ILE A 175 -2.00 3.19 -1.14
N GLY A 176 -1.27 4.30 -1.08
CA GLY A 176 0.18 4.34 -1.29
C GLY A 176 0.94 3.45 -0.30
N VAL A 177 0.69 3.62 1.00
CA VAL A 177 1.28 2.84 2.10
C VAL A 177 0.84 1.37 2.03
N HIS A 178 -0.45 1.09 1.81
CA HIS A 178 -0.96 -0.27 1.64
C HIS A 178 -0.26 -1.00 0.49
N LEU A 179 -0.16 -0.39 -0.70
CA LEU A 179 0.49 -1.03 -1.84
C LEU A 179 2.00 -1.25 -1.64
N TRP A 180 2.66 -0.48 -0.77
CA TRP A 180 4.04 -0.69 -0.35
C TRP A 180 4.18 -1.80 0.70
N LEU A 181 3.28 -1.86 1.68
CA LEU A 181 3.37 -2.76 2.85
C LEU A 181 2.61 -4.08 2.72
N ARG A 182 1.71 -4.25 1.75
CA ARG A 182 0.88 -5.49 1.59
C ARG A 182 1.69 -6.80 1.46
N LEU A 183 2.96 -6.72 1.09
CA LEU A 183 3.89 -7.86 1.01
C LEU A 183 4.67 -8.10 2.33
N ARG A 184 4.43 -7.32 3.38
CA ARG A 184 5.07 -7.46 4.70
C ARG A 184 4.12 -8.13 5.67
N ASP A 185 4.56 -9.22 6.31
CA ASP A 185 3.67 -10.03 7.14
C ASP A 185 3.18 -9.30 8.39
N TRP A 186 3.99 -8.41 8.97
CA TRP A 186 3.57 -7.57 10.10
C TRP A 186 2.41 -6.64 9.73
N TYR A 187 2.41 -6.11 8.49
CA TYR A 187 1.35 -5.24 8.00
C TYR A 187 0.09 -6.06 7.70
N ARG A 188 0.22 -7.22 7.04
CA ARG A 188 -0.92 -8.14 6.81
C ARG A 188 -1.57 -8.59 8.12
N ARG A 189 -0.78 -8.93 9.15
CA ARG A 189 -1.28 -9.26 10.50
C ARG A 189 -2.00 -8.09 11.20
N ARG A 190 -1.57 -6.85 10.95
CA ARG A 190 -2.14 -5.64 11.58
C ARG A 190 -3.08 -4.86 10.65
N GLN A 191 -3.43 -5.37 9.47
CA GLN A 191 -4.11 -4.58 8.44
C GLN A 191 -5.51 -4.12 8.88
N ILE A 192 -6.23 -4.93 9.66
CA ILE A 192 -7.55 -4.57 10.20
C ILE A 192 -7.40 -3.43 11.23
N LEU A 193 -6.45 -3.55 12.17
CA LEU A 193 -6.16 -2.49 13.14
C LEU A 193 -5.72 -1.19 12.45
N LEU A 194 -4.86 -1.29 11.44
CA LEU A 194 -4.41 -0.13 10.65
C LEU A 194 -5.52 0.45 9.76
N ALA A 195 -6.49 -0.35 9.31
CA ALA A 195 -7.67 0.12 8.60
C ALA A 195 -8.65 0.83 9.55
N ILE A 196 -8.84 0.31 10.77
CA ILE A 196 -9.60 0.99 11.84
C ILE A 196 -8.95 2.34 12.14
N VAL A 197 -7.63 2.40 12.36
CA VAL A 197 -6.90 3.67 12.55
C VAL A 197 -7.04 4.59 11.33
N ALA A 198 -6.98 4.04 10.11
CA ALA A 198 -7.17 4.82 8.88
C ALA A 198 -8.59 5.40 8.74
N VAL A 199 -9.61 4.82 9.36
CA VAL A 199 -10.96 5.41 9.40
C VAL A 199 -11.12 6.36 10.58
N LEU A 200 -10.59 6.01 11.76
CA LEU A 200 -10.73 6.81 12.98
C LEU A 200 -10.00 8.15 12.93
N VAL A 201 -8.77 8.23 12.37
CA VAL A 201 -8.00 9.49 12.35
C VAL A 201 -8.76 10.65 11.67
N PRO A 202 -9.27 10.54 10.42
CA PRO A 202 -10.01 11.63 9.80
C PRO A 202 -11.38 11.89 10.48
N LEU A 203 -12.03 10.88 11.05
CA LEU A 203 -13.29 11.06 11.81
C LEU A 203 -13.07 11.85 13.10
N LEU A 204 -12.06 11.49 13.89
CA LEU A 204 -11.71 12.20 15.13
C LEU A 204 -11.25 13.63 14.84
N ALA A 205 -10.51 13.86 13.75
CA ALA A 205 -10.14 15.20 13.30
C ALA A 205 -11.38 16.06 12.98
N LEU A 206 -12.34 15.52 12.21
CA LEU A 206 -13.59 16.22 11.88
C LEU A 206 -14.42 16.54 13.13
N LEU A 207 -14.58 15.57 14.03
CA LEU A 207 -15.32 15.77 15.27
C LEU A 207 -14.62 16.78 16.20
N GLY A 208 -13.28 16.82 16.23
CA GLY A 208 -12.51 17.80 16.99
C GLY A 208 -12.69 19.23 16.50
N VAL A 209 -12.70 19.45 15.18
CA VAL A 209 -13.03 20.76 14.59
C VAL A 209 -14.46 21.18 14.94
N LEU A 210 -15.43 20.26 14.82
CA LEU A 210 -16.84 20.53 15.15
C LEU A 210 -17.06 20.82 16.65
N ALA A 211 -16.33 20.14 17.53
CA ALA A 211 -16.35 20.41 18.97
C ALA A 211 -15.76 21.80 19.29
N ALA A 212 -14.60 22.12 18.71
CA ALA A 212 -13.97 23.43 18.86
C ALA A 212 -14.82 24.57 18.30
N ALA A 213 -15.54 24.36 17.18
CA ALA A 213 -16.48 25.34 16.61
C ALA A 213 -17.63 25.69 17.56
N ARG A 214 -18.13 24.72 18.33
CA ARG A 214 -19.17 24.94 19.34
C ARG A 214 -18.65 25.60 20.62
N ALA A 215 -17.35 25.47 20.90
CA ALA A 215 -16.69 26.06 22.06
C ALA A 215 -16.30 27.53 21.87
N LEU A 216 -16.40 28.08 20.65
CA LEU A 216 -16.24 29.51 20.42
C LEU A 216 -17.46 30.27 20.99
N PRO A 217 -17.25 31.37 21.73
CA PRO A 217 -18.35 32.25 22.12
C PRO A 217 -19.08 32.74 20.87
N GLN A 218 -20.38 32.48 20.77
CA GLN A 218 -21.22 33.14 19.77
C GLN A 218 -21.42 34.59 20.23
N GLY A 219 -20.57 35.48 19.74
CA GLY A 219 -20.76 36.92 19.92
C GLY A 219 -22.03 37.35 19.18
N ASP A 220 -22.92 38.04 19.88
CA ASP A 220 -24.11 38.64 19.29
C ASP A 220 -23.74 39.49 18.06
N GLY A 221 -24.54 39.39 17.00
CA GLY A 221 -24.11 39.71 15.64
C GLY A 221 -23.64 41.15 15.42
N ALA A 222 -22.32 41.37 15.35
CA ALA A 222 -21.72 42.61 14.91
C ALA A 222 -20.30 42.42 14.32
N TYR A 223 -20.20 41.94 13.08
CA TYR A 223 -18.96 42.03 12.28
C TYR A 223 -19.24 42.57 10.87
N GLY A 224 -19.46 43.89 10.80
CA GLY A 224 -19.11 44.67 9.61
C GLY A 224 -17.60 44.95 9.61
N PRO A 225 -16.96 45.20 8.46
CA PRO A 225 -15.52 45.40 8.38
C PRO A 225 -15.12 46.70 9.08
N GLN A 226 -14.55 46.61 10.29
CA GLN A 226 -13.98 47.78 10.96
C GLN A 226 -12.65 48.17 10.30
N SER A 227 -12.62 49.42 9.85
CA SER A 227 -11.52 50.05 9.14
C SER A 227 -10.23 50.09 9.95
N ALA A 228 -9.10 49.86 9.29
CA ALA A 228 -7.78 50.02 9.87
C ALA A 228 -7.48 51.48 10.27
N SER A 229 -7.36 51.73 11.58
CA SER A 229 -6.64 52.88 12.13
C SER A 229 -6.24 52.63 13.59
N GLY A 230 -4.97 52.89 13.93
CA GLY A 230 -4.55 53.00 15.34
C GLY A 230 -3.65 51.90 15.91
N TYR A 231 -2.46 51.67 15.32
CA TYR A 231 -1.27 51.37 16.13
C TYR A 231 -0.11 52.26 15.70
N GLY A 232 0.15 53.28 16.52
CA GLY A 232 1.29 54.17 16.40
C GLY A 232 2.57 53.49 16.88
N ALA A 233 3.71 54.02 16.41
CA ALA A 233 5.05 53.50 16.66
C ALA A 233 5.40 53.29 18.15
N ALA A 234 6.09 52.18 18.41
CA ALA A 234 7.03 52.05 19.52
C ALA A 234 8.24 51.25 19.02
N ASP A 235 9.36 51.94 18.80
CA ASP A 235 10.59 51.35 18.29
C ASP A 235 11.35 50.53 19.35
N GLY A 236 11.95 49.43 18.88
CA GLY A 236 13.31 49.01 19.24
C GLY A 236 13.71 48.81 20.71
N ALA A 237 13.70 47.55 21.15
CA ALA A 237 14.72 47.02 22.05
C ALA A 237 14.90 45.49 21.91
N TYR A 238 15.93 45.06 21.17
CA TYR A 238 16.52 43.72 21.36
C TYR A 238 17.58 43.83 22.46
N GLY A 239 17.65 42.88 23.40
CA GLY A 239 18.80 42.85 24.32
C GLY A 239 18.71 41.94 25.54
N ASN A 240 19.21 40.71 25.37
CA ASN A 240 19.72 39.79 26.39
C ASN A 240 18.83 39.22 27.51
N ALA A 241 19.04 37.92 27.71
CA ALA A 241 18.75 37.21 28.94
C ALA A 241 19.76 37.59 30.04
N ASP A 242 19.38 37.38 31.29
CA ASP A 242 20.36 36.97 32.30
C ASP A 242 19.74 36.03 33.36
N VAL A 243 20.59 35.29 34.05
CA VAL A 243 20.22 34.09 34.81
C VAL A 243 20.20 34.33 36.33
N GLY A 244 19.05 34.05 36.94
CA GLY A 244 18.95 33.45 38.28
C GLY A 244 18.97 34.38 39.50
N ALA A 245 18.07 34.07 40.46
CA ALA A 245 18.35 34.13 41.90
C ALA A 245 17.29 33.33 42.67
N TYR A 246 17.73 32.54 43.66
CA TYR A 246 16.87 31.97 44.71
C TYR A 246 16.51 33.07 45.73
N GLY A 247 15.32 32.99 46.34
CA GLY A 247 14.96 33.83 47.47
C GLY A 247 13.57 33.51 48.03
N GLY A 248 13.51 32.68 49.06
CA GLY A 248 12.27 32.44 49.82
C GLY A 248 12.07 33.45 50.93
N GLY A 249 10.82 33.67 51.34
CA GLY A 249 10.48 34.54 52.47
C GLY A 249 9.06 34.29 52.97
N TYR A 250 8.92 33.87 54.22
CA TYR A 250 7.63 33.69 54.90
C TYR A 250 7.12 35.04 55.43
N GLY A 251 5.80 35.25 55.45
CA GLY A 251 5.14 36.38 56.09
C GLY A 251 3.63 36.16 56.13
N ASN A 252 3.03 36.25 57.32
CA ASN A 252 1.65 35.87 57.63
C ASN A 252 0.94 37.03 58.36
N VAL A 253 -0.36 36.86 58.68
CA VAL A 253 -1.13 37.54 59.75
C VAL A 253 -2.03 38.76 59.36
N ASP A 254 -3.35 38.53 59.53
CA ASP A 254 -4.49 39.40 59.92
C ASP A 254 -4.88 40.70 59.16
N GLY A 255 -6.16 41.12 59.10
CA GLY A 255 -7.40 40.51 59.64
C GLY A 255 -8.66 41.41 59.50
N ASN A 256 -9.79 40.94 60.07
CA ASN A 256 -11.17 41.50 60.15
C ASN A 256 -12.04 41.56 58.87
N VAL A 257 -13.31 41.07 58.81
CA VAL A 257 -14.51 41.17 59.70
C VAL A 257 -15.21 42.54 59.53
N ASP A 258 -16.52 42.73 59.33
CA ASP A 258 -17.80 41.96 59.44
C ASP A 258 -18.58 41.91 58.09
N GLY A 259 -19.73 41.25 57.87
CA GLY A 259 -20.61 40.40 58.69
C GLY A 259 -22.08 40.43 58.19
N SER A 260 -22.87 39.39 58.49
CA SER A 260 -24.31 39.17 58.13
C SER A 260 -24.61 38.89 56.63
N ALA A 261 -25.29 37.82 56.20
CA ALA A 261 -26.50 37.12 56.68
C ALA A 261 -27.78 37.99 56.53
N ASP A 262 -28.95 37.48 56.10
CA ASP A 262 -29.38 36.10 55.87
C ASP A 262 -30.61 36.03 54.93
N THR A 263 -30.97 34.84 54.44
CA THR A 263 -32.26 34.46 53.76
C THR A 263 -32.61 35.19 52.45
N GLY A 264 -33.41 34.65 51.52
CA GLY A 264 -34.05 33.35 51.32
C GLY A 264 -34.83 33.45 49.99
N GLY A 265 -34.72 32.50 49.06
CA GLY A 265 -35.67 31.39 48.96
C GLY A 265 -36.96 31.79 48.22
N GLY A 266 -37.16 31.34 46.97
CA GLY A 266 -38.38 31.65 46.22
C GLY A 266 -38.38 31.15 44.78
N SER A 267 -38.87 29.93 44.56
CA SER A 267 -39.02 29.33 43.22
C SER A 267 -40.50 29.14 42.86
N SER A 268 -40.90 29.58 41.67
CA SER A 268 -42.11 29.16 40.90
C SER A 268 -42.18 30.02 39.62
N GLN A 269 -42.25 29.50 38.39
CA GLN A 269 -43.34 28.73 37.74
C GLN A 269 -44.66 29.51 37.52
N GLY A 270 -45.19 29.43 36.29
CA GLY A 270 -46.39 30.13 35.79
C GLY A 270 -46.01 31.09 34.64
N ALA A 271 -46.05 30.77 33.33
CA ALA A 271 -46.97 29.97 32.51
C ALA A 271 -48.33 30.65 32.23
N TYR A 272 -48.70 30.66 30.93
CA TYR A 272 -49.91 31.25 30.30
C TYR A 272 -49.96 32.81 30.28
N GLY A 273 -50.44 33.45 29.21
CA GLY A 273 -50.85 32.95 27.89
C GLY A 273 -51.80 33.91 27.15
N GLY A 274 -51.62 34.07 25.83
CA GLY A 274 -52.48 34.90 24.96
C GLY A 274 -52.29 36.43 25.11
N GLY A 275 -52.57 37.26 24.11
CA GLY A 275 -53.01 36.98 22.74
C GLY A 275 -53.92 38.08 22.18
N TYR A 276 -53.68 38.48 20.93
CA TYR A 276 -54.55 39.27 20.03
C TYR A 276 -54.73 40.79 20.27
N GLY A 277 -54.90 41.51 19.15
CA GLY A 277 -55.19 42.96 19.05
C GLY A 277 -53.93 43.83 19.01
N GLY A 278 -53.51 44.45 17.90
CA GLY A 278 -54.22 44.72 16.64
C GLY A 278 -54.86 46.12 16.70
N GLY A 279 -54.28 47.09 15.98
CA GLY A 279 -54.75 48.48 15.99
C GLY A 279 -53.72 49.47 15.46
N ASP A 280 -53.64 49.61 14.15
CA ASP A 280 -53.02 50.79 13.53
C ASP A 280 -53.86 52.04 13.83
N THR A 281 -53.24 53.10 14.36
CA THR A 281 -53.70 54.47 14.07
C THR A 281 -52.51 55.40 13.95
N SER A 282 -52.37 56.00 12.78
CA SER A 282 -51.52 57.16 12.54
C SER A 282 -52.08 58.42 13.21
N SER A 283 -51.21 59.25 13.76
CA SER A 283 -51.53 60.64 14.11
C SER A 283 -50.29 61.53 13.99
N ALA A 284 -50.38 62.56 13.15
CA ALA A 284 -49.30 63.49 12.85
C ALA A 284 -49.31 64.72 13.77
N GLY A 285 -48.17 65.42 13.82
CA GLY A 285 -47.93 66.63 14.62
C GLY A 285 -46.63 66.45 15.43
N GLY A 286 -45.54 67.21 15.26
CA GLY A 286 -45.31 68.43 14.50
C GLY A 286 -45.20 69.64 15.43
N TYR A 287 -44.00 70.20 15.61
CA TYR A 287 -43.69 71.63 15.87
C TYR A 287 -42.18 71.85 16.04
N SER A 288 -41.68 73.01 15.55
CA SER A 288 -40.40 73.71 15.86
C SER A 288 -39.07 72.92 15.94
N GLY A 289 -37.95 73.35 15.34
CA GLY A 289 -37.62 74.64 14.73
C GLY A 289 -36.49 75.35 15.50
N SER A 290 -35.26 75.29 14.97
CA SER A 290 -34.16 76.17 15.34
C SER A 290 -33.20 76.34 14.16
N GLU A 291 -32.84 77.59 13.88
CA GLU A 291 -32.01 77.96 12.73
C GLU A 291 -30.51 77.97 13.05
N ARG A 292 -29.72 78.19 11.97
CA ARG A 292 -28.51 79.04 11.96
C ARG A 292 -27.17 78.39 12.34
N SER A 293 -26.38 78.09 11.31
CA SER A 293 -25.18 78.89 10.99
C SER A 293 -24.57 78.46 9.65
N GLY A 294 -24.10 79.41 8.83
CA GLY A 294 -23.40 79.14 7.58
C GLY A 294 -22.17 80.03 7.42
N TYR A 295 -21.05 79.40 7.06
CA TYR A 295 -19.80 79.92 6.52
C TYR A 295 -19.06 78.67 5.99
N GLY A 296 -18.41 78.59 4.82
CA GLY A 296 -18.24 79.55 3.73
C GLY A 296 -16.90 79.28 3.04
N ASN A 297 -16.91 78.89 1.75
CA ASN A 297 -15.92 79.24 0.71
C ASN A 297 -16.02 78.34 -0.54
N ASP A 298 -16.21 79.00 -1.69
CA ASP A 298 -15.81 78.56 -3.04
C ASP A 298 -14.25 78.68 -3.18
N ALA A 299 -13.53 78.29 -4.24
CA ALA A 299 -13.75 77.67 -5.55
C ALA A 299 -12.45 76.86 -5.88
N TYR A 300 -12.35 75.94 -6.85
CA TYR A 300 -12.30 76.16 -8.31
C TYR A 300 -12.22 74.80 -9.03
N GLY A 301 -12.75 74.68 -10.25
CA GLY A 301 -12.45 73.54 -11.15
C GLY A 301 -13.59 73.09 -12.07
N TYR A 302 -13.80 73.80 -13.18
CA TYR A 302 -14.83 73.46 -14.18
C TYR A 302 -14.49 72.21 -15.02
N GLY A 303 -15.49 71.37 -15.31
CA GLY A 303 -15.36 70.22 -16.21
C GLY A 303 -16.71 69.55 -16.54
N ALA A 304 -17.47 70.13 -17.48
CA ALA A 304 -18.74 69.58 -17.97
C ALA A 304 -18.51 68.26 -18.77
N ASN A 305 -19.48 67.37 -19.03
CA ASN A 305 -20.94 67.49 -19.05
C ASN A 305 -21.60 66.15 -18.65
N ALA A 306 -22.59 66.17 -17.77
CA ALA A 306 -23.49 65.03 -17.54
C ALA A 306 -24.79 65.22 -18.33
N ARG A 307 -25.13 64.29 -19.22
CA ARG A 307 -26.51 64.06 -19.66
C ARG A 307 -26.90 62.65 -19.24
N GLY A 308 -27.88 62.56 -18.34
CA GLY A 308 -28.37 61.28 -17.86
C GLY A 308 -29.09 60.51 -18.96
N ALA A 309 -28.86 59.20 -19.00
CA ALA A 309 -29.81 58.23 -19.52
C ALA A 309 -30.31 57.41 -18.33
N TYR A 310 -31.63 57.32 -18.16
CA TYR A 310 -32.24 56.47 -17.14
C TYR A 310 -31.87 55.01 -17.42
N ALA A 311 -31.16 54.37 -16.48
CA ALA A 311 -30.89 52.94 -16.54
C ALA A 311 -32.05 52.17 -15.90
N ASP A 312 -32.76 51.42 -16.74
CA ASP A 312 -33.89 50.55 -16.40
C ASP A 312 -33.51 49.46 -15.37
N PRO A 313 -34.14 49.40 -14.17
CA PRO A 313 -33.91 48.35 -13.18
C PRO A 313 -34.68 47.06 -13.54
N GLY A 314 -34.44 46.51 -14.72
CA GLY A 314 -35.32 45.48 -15.31
C GLY A 314 -34.67 44.35 -16.10
N ARG A 315 -33.35 44.36 -16.35
CA ARG A 315 -32.67 43.32 -17.16
C ARG A 315 -31.32 42.88 -16.61
N PRO A 316 -31.13 41.61 -16.21
CA PRO A 316 -29.81 41.07 -15.94
C PRO A 316 -29.05 40.94 -17.27
N GLY A 317 -28.14 41.88 -17.54
CA GLY A 317 -27.30 41.84 -18.74
C GLY A 317 -26.41 40.59 -18.74
N ALA A 318 -26.28 39.94 -19.90
CA ALA A 318 -25.55 38.67 -20.08
C ALA A 318 -24.01 38.73 -19.80
N ALA A 319 -23.52 39.83 -19.22
CA ALA A 319 -22.16 39.97 -18.69
C ALA A 319 -22.07 39.72 -17.17
N SER A 320 -23.20 39.68 -16.44
CA SER A 320 -23.21 39.50 -14.98
C SER A 320 -22.71 38.12 -14.52
N TRP A 321 -23.04 37.05 -15.25
CA TRP A 321 -22.60 35.69 -14.92
C TRP A 321 -21.08 35.50 -15.10
N LEU A 322 -20.46 36.19 -16.06
CA LEU A 322 -19.00 36.25 -16.22
C LEU A 322 -18.35 36.99 -15.05
N GLY A 323 -19.00 38.04 -14.53
CA GLY A 323 -18.62 38.68 -13.27
C GLY A 323 -18.69 37.73 -12.07
N SER A 324 -19.68 36.82 -12.01
CA SER A 324 -19.77 35.81 -10.94
C SER A 324 -18.79 34.64 -11.06
N LEU A 325 -18.07 34.53 -12.18
CA LEU A 325 -16.99 33.54 -12.38
C LEU A 325 -15.60 34.10 -12.03
N LEU A 326 -15.47 35.42 -11.94
CA LEU A 326 -14.23 36.08 -11.52
C LEU A 326 -14.34 36.45 -10.04
N PRO A 327 -13.45 35.94 -9.18
CA PRO A 327 -13.59 36.18 -7.74
C PRO A 327 -13.35 37.65 -7.37
N ALA A 328 -14.17 38.18 -6.47
CA ALA A 328 -14.20 39.61 -6.14
C ALA A 328 -13.13 40.06 -5.14
N ASP A 329 -12.51 39.12 -4.41
CA ASP A 329 -11.43 39.37 -3.45
C ASP A 329 -10.11 38.71 -3.86
N ALA A 330 -9.00 39.22 -3.33
CA ALA A 330 -7.67 38.80 -3.73
C ALA A 330 -7.33 37.34 -3.33
N HIS A 331 -7.92 36.80 -2.26
CA HIS A 331 -7.61 35.44 -1.79
C HIS A 331 -8.32 34.38 -2.64
N SER A 332 -9.58 34.62 -3.00
CA SER A 332 -10.32 33.77 -3.92
C SER A 332 -9.75 33.84 -5.35
N ALA A 333 -9.30 35.02 -5.81
CA ALA A 333 -8.61 35.18 -7.09
C ALA A 333 -7.30 34.37 -7.19
N GLN A 334 -6.46 34.39 -6.14
CA GLN A 334 -5.24 33.59 -6.06
C GLN A 334 -5.52 32.09 -6.07
N SER A 335 -6.56 31.65 -5.37
CA SER A 335 -7.00 30.25 -5.33
C SER A 335 -7.43 29.75 -6.71
N VAL A 336 -8.22 30.55 -7.44
CA VAL A 336 -8.66 30.24 -8.81
C VAL A 336 -7.49 30.24 -9.80
N MET A 337 -6.55 31.20 -9.70
CA MET A 337 -5.32 31.18 -10.50
C MET A 337 -4.48 29.92 -10.26
N ALA A 338 -4.36 29.47 -9.01
CA ALA A 338 -3.62 28.25 -8.67
C ALA A 338 -4.28 26.99 -9.27
N ALA A 339 -5.60 26.91 -9.23
CA ALA A 339 -6.38 25.83 -9.87
C ALA A 339 -6.19 25.81 -11.39
N TYR A 340 -6.19 26.97 -12.06
CA TYR A 340 -5.86 27.06 -13.49
C TYR A 340 -4.40 26.64 -13.79
N GLY A 341 -3.45 26.95 -12.90
CA GLY A 341 -2.07 26.46 -12.99
C GLY A 341 -1.98 24.93 -12.93
N VAL A 342 -2.75 24.28 -12.04
CA VAL A 342 -2.86 22.82 -11.98
C VAL A 342 -3.47 22.25 -13.26
N LEU A 343 -4.53 22.85 -13.79
CA LEU A 343 -5.13 22.42 -15.05
C LEU A 343 -4.15 22.56 -16.24
N GLY A 344 -3.40 23.67 -16.30
CA GLY A 344 -2.34 23.88 -17.28
C GLY A 344 -1.22 22.83 -17.20
N LEU A 345 -0.81 22.45 -15.98
CA LEU A 345 0.16 21.37 -15.75
C LEU A 345 -0.36 20.00 -16.23
N LEU A 346 -1.65 19.71 -16.03
CA LEU A 346 -2.28 18.47 -16.52
C LEU A 346 -2.40 18.46 -18.05
N LEU A 347 -2.75 19.60 -18.67
CA LEU A 347 -2.75 19.74 -20.13
C LEU A 347 -1.35 19.60 -20.72
N LEU A 348 -0.34 20.21 -20.08
CA LEU A 348 1.07 20.04 -20.46
C LEU A 348 1.50 18.58 -20.34
N LEU A 349 1.15 17.88 -19.24
CA LEU A 349 1.43 16.45 -19.08
C LEU A 349 0.83 15.61 -20.23
N ILE A 350 -0.41 15.89 -20.63
CA ILE A 350 -1.08 15.23 -21.76
C ILE A 350 -0.35 15.55 -23.07
N ALA A 351 -0.03 16.83 -23.32
CA ALA A 351 0.68 17.27 -24.52
C ALA A 351 2.09 16.65 -24.62
N THR A 352 2.88 16.66 -23.53
CA THR A 352 4.18 16.00 -23.45
C THR A 352 4.06 14.50 -23.66
N ARG A 353 3.04 13.84 -23.10
CA ARG A 353 2.79 12.41 -23.30
C ARG A 353 2.41 12.07 -24.75
N VAL A 354 1.60 12.89 -25.40
CA VAL A 354 1.27 12.77 -26.83
C VAL A 354 2.51 13.04 -27.68
N GLY A 355 3.29 14.06 -27.36
CA GLY A 355 4.54 14.41 -28.03
C GLY A 355 5.61 13.31 -27.93
N VAL A 356 5.84 12.76 -26.74
CA VAL A 356 6.74 11.61 -26.51
C VAL A 356 6.25 10.40 -27.31
N ARG A 357 4.97 10.04 -27.25
CA ARG A 357 4.42 8.94 -28.05
C ARG A 357 4.51 9.18 -29.56
N ALA A 358 4.33 10.41 -30.03
CA ALA A 358 4.47 10.77 -31.44
C ALA A 358 5.95 10.70 -31.88
N TRP A 359 6.88 11.13 -31.03
CA TRP A 359 8.32 11.04 -31.23
C TRP A 359 8.82 9.59 -31.19
N GLU A 360 8.31 8.76 -30.28
CA GLU A 360 8.56 7.33 -30.21
C GLU A 360 8.02 6.61 -31.47
N ARG A 361 6.83 6.98 -31.97
CA ARG A 361 6.32 6.50 -33.27
C ARG A 361 7.23 6.93 -34.43
N ARG A 362 7.77 8.16 -34.41
CA ARG A 362 8.79 8.64 -35.37
C ARG A 362 10.13 7.90 -35.25
N ARG A 363 10.47 7.34 -34.09
CA ARG A 363 11.67 6.50 -33.87
C ARG A 363 11.56 5.07 -34.40
N GLY A 364 10.45 4.74 -35.07
CA GLY A 364 10.22 3.48 -35.77
C GLY A 364 9.28 2.55 -35.01
N LEU A 365 8.32 2.00 -35.75
CA LEU A 365 7.51 0.88 -35.30
C LEU A 365 8.30 -0.43 -35.49
N VAL A 366 7.91 -1.45 -34.72
CA VAL A 366 8.32 -2.85 -34.90
C VAL A 366 7.06 -3.68 -35.10
N SER A 367 7.10 -4.57 -36.08
CA SER A 367 6.06 -5.53 -36.39
C SER A 367 6.35 -6.88 -35.76
N VAL A 368 5.36 -7.44 -35.05
CA VAL A 368 5.39 -8.83 -34.59
C VAL A 368 4.36 -9.63 -35.39
N ARG A 369 4.85 -10.56 -36.20
CA ARG A 369 4.03 -11.49 -36.97
C ARG A 369 3.85 -12.80 -36.19
N TYR A 370 2.65 -13.36 -36.22
CA TYR A 370 2.29 -14.60 -35.54
C TYR A 370 2.04 -15.70 -36.56
N ALA A 371 2.21 -16.97 -36.18
CA ALA A 371 2.01 -18.14 -37.04
C ALA A 371 0.62 -18.20 -37.72
N ASN A 372 -0.41 -17.63 -37.09
CA ASN A 372 -1.77 -17.53 -37.65
C ASN A 372 -1.95 -16.39 -38.66
N GLY A 373 -0.87 -15.80 -39.16
CA GLY A 373 -0.88 -14.70 -40.13
C GLY A 373 -1.24 -13.33 -39.56
N ARG A 374 -1.60 -13.20 -38.27
CA ARG A 374 -1.78 -11.88 -37.64
C ARG A 374 -0.45 -11.14 -37.58
N GLU A 375 -0.50 -9.84 -37.85
CA GLU A 375 0.63 -8.94 -37.70
C GLU A 375 0.23 -7.77 -36.80
N VAL A 376 1.02 -7.49 -35.77
CA VAL A 376 0.74 -6.45 -34.78
C VAL A 376 1.92 -5.50 -34.69
N LYS A 377 1.69 -4.24 -35.08
CA LYS A 377 2.70 -3.18 -35.04
C LYS A 377 2.65 -2.43 -33.71
N ALA A 378 3.82 -2.24 -33.11
CA ALA A 378 3.98 -1.53 -31.84
C ALA A 378 5.20 -0.60 -31.88
N VAL A 379 5.29 0.27 -30.88
CA VAL A 379 6.46 1.11 -30.66
C VAL A 379 7.62 0.26 -30.15
N ARG A 380 8.84 0.52 -30.65
CA ARG A 380 10.08 -0.09 -30.17
C ARG A 380 10.20 -0.03 -28.64
N GLY A 381 10.44 -1.18 -28.00
CA GLY A 381 10.58 -1.29 -26.55
C GLY A 381 9.37 -1.92 -25.83
N ALA A 382 8.23 -2.11 -26.50
CA ALA A 382 7.17 -2.98 -25.98
C ALA A 382 7.62 -4.45 -25.96
N SER A 383 7.23 -5.21 -24.92
CA SER A 383 7.50 -6.66 -24.87
C SER A 383 6.57 -7.41 -25.84
N VAL A 384 6.99 -8.55 -26.39
CA VAL A 384 6.14 -9.38 -27.26
C VAL A 384 4.79 -9.71 -26.60
N LEU A 385 4.76 -9.91 -25.27
CA LEU A 385 3.52 -10.13 -24.52
C LEU A 385 2.61 -8.89 -24.52
N ASP A 386 3.17 -7.68 -24.37
CA ASP A 386 2.39 -6.45 -24.47
C ASP A 386 1.88 -6.24 -25.90
N ILE A 387 2.69 -6.58 -26.91
CA ILE A 387 2.30 -6.51 -28.32
C ILE A 387 1.16 -7.51 -28.60
N SER A 388 1.23 -8.74 -28.11
CA SER A 388 0.13 -9.72 -28.19
C SER A 388 -1.15 -9.19 -27.53
N ARG A 389 -1.06 -8.65 -26.31
CA ARG A 389 -2.19 -8.06 -25.56
C ARG A 389 -2.78 -6.82 -26.24
N MET A 390 -1.97 -6.04 -26.96
CA MET A 390 -2.45 -4.89 -27.76
C MET A 390 -3.18 -5.36 -29.03
N GLY A 391 -2.66 -6.38 -29.73
CA GLY A 391 -3.27 -6.95 -30.93
C GLY A 391 -4.37 -7.98 -30.70
N GLY A 392 -4.83 -8.16 -29.46
CA GLY A 392 -5.85 -9.15 -29.10
C GLY A 392 -5.45 -10.60 -29.44
N VAL A 393 -4.15 -10.90 -29.41
CA VAL A 393 -3.60 -12.25 -29.58
C VAL A 393 -3.56 -12.92 -28.21
N PRO A 394 -4.29 -14.04 -28.00
CA PRO A 394 -4.21 -14.82 -26.77
C PRO A 394 -2.76 -15.24 -26.46
N HIS A 395 -2.33 -15.04 -25.21
CA HIS A 395 -0.95 -15.30 -24.81
C HIS A 395 -0.86 -15.63 -23.31
N ALA A 396 -0.53 -16.89 -23.01
CA ALA A 396 -0.49 -17.39 -21.63
C ALA A 396 0.59 -16.68 -20.77
N SER A 397 0.26 -16.31 -19.54
CA SER A 397 1.19 -15.56 -18.68
C SER A 397 0.86 -15.66 -17.17
N VAL A 398 1.05 -16.83 -16.56
CA VAL A 398 0.72 -17.11 -15.13
C VAL A 398 1.32 -16.07 -14.17
N CYS A 399 2.60 -15.71 -14.31
CA CYS A 399 3.21 -14.67 -13.47
C CYS A 399 2.78 -13.22 -13.81
N GLY A 400 1.78 -13.02 -14.67
CA GLY A 400 1.30 -11.72 -15.17
C GLY A 400 2.24 -11.01 -16.16
N GLY A 401 3.43 -11.58 -16.43
CA GLY A 401 4.48 -10.99 -17.26
C GLY A 401 5.69 -10.47 -16.48
N ARG A 402 5.94 -11.00 -15.27
CA ARG A 402 7.05 -10.59 -14.38
C ARG A 402 8.37 -11.36 -14.59
N GLY A 403 8.50 -12.16 -15.66
CA GLY A 403 9.70 -12.98 -15.90
C GLY A 403 9.92 -14.11 -14.87
N ARG A 404 8.87 -14.55 -14.16
CA ARG A 404 8.95 -15.58 -13.07
C ARG A 404 8.38 -16.95 -13.44
N CYS A 405 7.88 -17.12 -14.66
CA CYS A 405 7.38 -18.40 -15.16
C CYS A 405 7.73 -18.57 -16.64
N SER A 406 7.76 -19.82 -17.11
CA SER A 406 7.97 -20.17 -18.52
C SER A 406 6.69 -20.16 -19.37
N THR A 407 5.54 -19.70 -18.84
CA THR A 407 4.25 -19.82 -19.55
C THR A 407 4.13 -18.91 -20.78
N CYS A 408 4.76 -17.73 -20.78
CA CYS A 408 4.76 -16.80 -21.92
C CYS A 408 5.85 -17.10 -22.96
N ARG A 409 6.16 -18.39 -23.17
CA ARG A 409 7.21 -18.78 -24.12
C ARG A 409 6.77 -18.53 -25.56
N VAL A 410 7.67 -17.96 -26.33
CA VAL A 410 7.58 -17.89 -27.79
C VAL A 410 8.80 -18.56 -28.41
N HIS A 411 8.59 -19.29 -29.50
CA HIS A 411 9.61 -19.56 -30.48
C HIS A 411 9.75 -18.34 -31.38
N VAL A 412 10.98 -17.96 -31.73
CA VAL A 412 11.28 -16.87 -32.66
C VAL A 412 11.57 -17.49 -34.03
N ASP A 413 10.60 -17.37 -34.93
CA ASP A 413 10.61 -18.00 -36.24
C ASP A 413 11.52 -17.23 -37.22
N ALA A 414 11.52 -15.89 -37.12
CA ALA A 414 12.35 -15.00 -37.92
C ALA A 414 12.78 -13.74 -37.15
N GLY A 415 13.94 -13.18 -37.51
CA GLY A 415 14.54 -12.02 -36.85
C GLY A 415 15.30 -12.33 -35.55
N TRP A 416 15.54 -13.62 -35.28
CA TRP A 416 16.26 -14.12 -34.10
C TRP A 416 17.67 -13.53 -33.98
N GLU A 417 18.37 -13.45 -35.11
CA GLU A 417 19.78 -13.07 -35.24
C GLU A 417 20.02 -11.60 -34.84
N MET A 418 18.97 -10.77 -34.85
CA MET A 418 18.98 -9.35 -34.52
C MET A 418 18.37 -9.05 -33.14
N LEU A 419 18.05 -10.07 -32.34
CA LEU A 419 17.51 -9.89 -31.00
C LEU A 419 18.60 -9.50 -29.99
N PRO A 420 18.28 -8.64 -29.00
CA PRO A 420 19.16 -8.47 -27.86
C PRO A 420 19.27 -9.78 -27.05
N PRO A 421 20.40 -10.02 -26.37
CA PRO A 421 20.56 -11.19 -25.50
C PRO A 421 19.47 -11.22 -24.41
N PRO A 422 19.17 -12.41 -23.83
CA PRO A 422 18.26 -12.51 -22.70
C PRO A 422 18.66 -11.61 -21.53
N LEU A 423 17.67 -10.98 -20.90
CA LEU A 423 17.88 -10.29 -19.62
C LEU A 423 18.21 -11.32 -18.54
N GLU A 424 18.94 -10.96 -17.48
CA GLU A 424 19.37 -11.89 -16.42
C GLU A 424 18.22 -12.73 -15.85
N GLY A 425 17.06 -12.12 -15.57
CA GLY A 425 15.86 -12.82 -15.11
C GLY A 425 15.23 -13.75 -16.16
N GLU A 426 15.32 -13.39 -17.45
CA GLU A 426 14.91 -14.26 -18.55
C GLU A 426 15.87 -15.46 -18.67
N GLN A 427 17.18 -15.20 -18.66
CA GLN A 427 18.23 -16.21 -18.81
C GLN A 427 18.13 -17.30 -17.74
N LYS A 428 17.92 -16.94 -16.47
CA LYS A 428 17.72 -17.89 -15.37
C LYS A 428 16.53 -18.83 -15.62
N VAL A 429 15.42 -18.32 -16.15
CA VAL A 429 14.24 -19.14 -16.48
C VAL A 429 14.49 -20.01 -17.71
N LEU A 430 15.14 -19.47 -18.75
CA LEU A 430 15.47 -20.23 -19.98
C LEU A 430 16.46 -21.37 -19.70
N GLN A 431 17.48 -21.14 -18.86
CA GLN A 431 18.42 -22.17 -18.41
C GLN A 431 17.69 -23.27 -17.61
N ARG A 432 16.87 -22.90 -16.61
CA ARG A 432 16.16 -23.86 -15.75
C ARG A 432 15.22 -24.80 -16.52
N ILE A 433 14.68 -24.37 -17.65
CA ILE A 433 13.79 -25.19 -18.49
C ILE A 433 14.50 -25.81 -19.71
N HIS A 434 15.83 -25.68 -19.81
CA HIS A 434 16.65 -26.11 -20.96
C HIS A 434 16.08 -25.63 -22.30
N ALA A 435 15.72 -24.34 -22.36
CA ALA A 435 15.09 -23.74 -23.54
C ALA A 435 16.03 -23.82 -24.77
N PRO A 436 15.55 -24.31 -25.93
CA PRO A 436 16.30 -24.21 -27.18
C PRO A 436 16.64 -22.76 -27.53
N THR A 437 17.74 -22.54 -28.26
CA THR A 437 18.28 -21.21 -28.56
C THR A 437 17.23 -20.20 -29.02
N ARG A 438 16.34 -20.58 -29.95
CA ARG A 438 15.29 -19.70 -30.51
C ARG A 438 14.08 -19.46 -29.60
N VAL A 439 14.08 -19.92 -28.35
CA VAL A 439 12.97 -19.76 -27.40
C VAL A 439 13.24 -18.62 -26.43
N ARG A 440 12.24 -17.73 -26.27
CA ARG A 440 12.30 -16.54 -25.41
C ARG A 440 11.06 -16.40 -24.55
N LEU A 441 11.14 -15.59 -23.49
CA LEU A 441 9.97 -15.18 -22.72
C LEU A 441 9.38 -13.92 -23.34
N ALA A 442 8.16 -14.00 -23.87
CA ALA A 442 7.49 -12.87 -24.52
C ALA A 442 7.32 -11.66 -23.59
N CYS A 443 7.26 -11.86 -22.27
CA CYS A 443 7.18 -10.77 -21.30
C CYS A 443 8.51 -10.04 -21.03
N GLN A 444 9.65 -10.56 -21.51
CA GLN A 444 10.98 -9.96 -21.34
C GLN A 444 11.62 -9.61 -22.71
N LEU A 445 11.23 -10.31 -23.77
CA LEU A 445 11.66 -10.03 -25.14
C LEU A 445 11.03 -8.73 -25.65
N CYS A 446 11.83 -7.67 -25.75
CA CYS A 446 11.47 -6.40 -26.40
C CYS A 446 12.21 -6.26 -27.75
N PRO A 447 11.57 -6.61 -28.89
CA PRO A 447 12.22 -6.57 -30.20
C PRO A 447 12.52 -5.13 -30.66
N ARG A 448 13.67 -4.96 -31.34
CA ARG A 448 14.11 -3.68 -31.95
C ARG A 448 13.86 -3.61 -33.47
N HIS A 449 13.65 -4.76 -34.07
CA HIS A 449 13.40 -5.01 -35.50
C HIS A 449 12.18 -5.93 -35.61
N ASP A 450 11.62 -6.04 -36.81
CA ASP A 450 10.47 -6.89 -37.06
C ASP A 450 10.82 -8.37 -36.82
N VAL A 451 9.92 -9.11 -36.17
CA VAL A 451 10.12 -10.51 -35.78
C VAL A 451 8.87 -11.34 -36.07
N ALA A 452 9.07 -12.61 -36.40
CA ALA A 452 8.00 -13.61 -36.42
C ALA A 452 8.11 -14.49 -35.16
N VAL A 453 6.98 -14.75 -34.49
CA VAL A 453 6.93 -15.52 -33.25
C VAL A 453 5.74 -16.47 -33.18
N THR A 454 5.96 -17.62 -32.58
CA THR A 454 4.94 -18.64 -32.31
C THR A 454 4.83 -18.87 -30.79
N PRO A 455 3.69 -18.55 -30.15
CA PRO A 455 3.44 -18.92 -28.76
C PRO A 455 3.51 -20.45 -28.59
N LEU A 456 4.32 -20.92 -27.65
CA LEU A 456 4.65 -22.35 -27.47
C LEU A 456 3.75 -23.11 -26.49
N LEU A 457 2.76 -22.42 -25.90
CA LEU A 457 1.79 -23.02 -25.00
C LEU A 457 0.39 -22.73 -25.53
N PRO A 458 -0.53 -23.72 -25.48
CA PRO A 458 -1.85 -23.58 -26.07
C PRO A 458 -2.64 -22.48 -25.33
N THR A 459 -3.45 -21.78 -26.12
CA THR A 459 -3.98 -20.45 -25.80
C THR A 459 -5.37 -20.50 -25.17
N ASP A 460 -5.60 -21.50 -24.32
CA ASP A 460 -6.92 -21.93 -23.81
C ASP A 460 -7.68 -20.85 -23.04
N ALA A 461 -7.01 -19.76 -22.67
CA ALA A 461 -7.58 -18.55 -22.07
C ALA A 461 -8.63 -17.89 -22.97
N ARG A 462 -9.89 -18.22 -22.71
CA ARG A 462 -11.09 -17.59 -23.27
C ARG A 462 -11.20 -16.16 -22.72
N PRO A 463 -11.92 -15.25 -23.38
CA PRO A 463 -12.27 -13.95 -22.78
C PRO A 463 -13.04 -14.06 -21.45
N GLN A 464 -13.63 -15.22 -21.19
CA GLN A 464 -14.32 -15.58 -19.94
C GLN A 464 -13.34 -15.84 -18.78
N ASP A 465 -12.10 -16.22 -19.09
CA ASP A 465 -11.02 -16.43 -18.10
C ASP A 465 -10.34 -15.10 -17.70
N ALA A 466 -10.82 -13.97 -18.24
CA ALA A 466 -10.48 -12.61 -17.77
C ALA A 466 -11.28 -12.19 -16.52
N LEU A 467 -11.78 -13.17 -15.75
CA LEU A 467 -12.23 -12.98 -14.38
C LEU A 467 -11.05 -12.49 -13.49
N PRO A 468 -11.32 -11.96 -12.29
CA PRO A 468 -10.26 -11.56 -11.36
C PRO A 468 -9.25 -12.69 -11.17
N TYR A 469 -7.96 -12.37 -11.15
CA TYR A 469 -6.89 -13.33 -10.85
C TYR A 469 -7.20 -14.05 -9.53
N ASP A 470 -7.71 -15.27 -9.66
CA ASP A 470 -7.96 -16.18 -8.55
C ASP A 470 -6.59 -16.77 -8.16
N PRO A 471 -6.01 -16.37 -7.02
CA PRO A 471 -4.68 -16.80 -6.67
C PRO A 471 -4.63 -18.32 -6.44
N MET A 472 -5.75 -18.93 -6.02
CA MET A 472 -5.81 -20.36 -5.72
C MET A 472 -5.85 -21.21 -7.00
N LYS A 473 -6.55 -20.76 -8.05
CA LYS A 473 -6.59 -21.48 -9.34
C LYS A 473 -5.31 -21.40 -10.17
N PHE A 474 -4.57 -20.30 -10.06
CA PHE A 474 -3.36 -20.08 -10.85
C PHE A 474 -2.05 -20.30 -10.09
N GLY A 475 -2.15 -20.57 -8.79
CA GLY A 475 -1.01 -20.81 -7.91
C GLY A 475 -0.47 -19.54 -7.25
N VAL A 476 -0.25 -19.61 -5.94
CA VAL A 476 0.44 -18.61 -5.12
C VAL A 476 1.82 -19.11 -4.73
N GLU A 477 2.86 -18.32 -4.99
CA GLU A 477 4.19 -18.56 -4.45
C GLU A 477 4.16 -18.29 -2.93
N GLN A 478 4.25 -19.35 -2.13
CA GLN A 478 4.20 -19.31 -0.67
C GLN A 478 5.28 -20.21 -0.08
N GLU A 479 5.86 -19.77 1.04
CA GLU A 479 6.75 -20.59 1.84
C GLU A 479 5.94 -21.37 2.88
N ILE A 480 6.03 -22.70 2.82
CA ILE A 480 5.27 -23.61 3.69
C ILE A 480 6.17 -24.73 4.22
N VAL A 481 5.64 -25.53 5.13
CA VAL A 481 6.30 -26.76 5.61
C VAL A 481 5.58 -27.97 4.99
N ILE A 482 6.38 -28.91 4.51
CA ILE A 482 5.93 -30.09 3.76
C ILE A 482 6.41 -31.31 4.51
N LEU A 483 5.50 -32.24 4.78
CA LEU A 483 5.77 -33.54 5.38
C LEU A 483 5.48 -34.62 4.35
N PHE A 484 6.43 -35.53 4.17
CA PHE A 484 6.19 -36.82 3.53
C PHE A 484 6.29 -37.93 4.56
N ALA A 485 5.42 -38.94 4.43
CA ALA A 485 5.48 -40.18 5.19
C ALA A 485 5.39 -41.38 4.23
N ASP A 486 5.99 -42.52 4.61
CA ASP A 486 6.01 -43.76 3.83
C ASP A 486 6.08 -45.00 4.74
N LEU A 487 5.37 -46.08 4.39
CA LEU A 487 5.36 -47.32 5.20
C LEU A 487 6.53 -48.24 4.86
N ARG A 488 7.37 -48.53 5.85
CA ARG A 488 8.56 -49.36 5.66
C ARG A 488 8.22 -50.85 5.61
N GLY A 489 8.43 -51.44 4.45
CA GLY A 489 8.22 -52.87 4.21
C GLY A 489 6.80 -53.21 3.71
N PHE A 490 6.02 -52.21 3.31
CA PHE A 490 4.65 -52.40 2.81
C PHE A 490 4.56 -53.47 1.71
N THR A 491 5.49 -53.48 0.74
CA THR A 491 5.55 -54.50 -0.33
C THR A 491 5.57 -55.92 0.23
N GLN A 492 6.47 -56.19 1.18
CA GLN A 492 6.64 -57.51 1.80
C GLN A 492 5.41 -57.92 2.66
N MET A 493 4.75 -56.95 3.29
CA MET A 493 3.48 -57.16 3.99
C MET A 493 2.35 -57.50 3.01
N SER A 494 2.28 -56.82 1.86
CA SER A 494 1.23 -57.04 0.86
C SER A 494 1.38 -58.35 0.08
N GLU A 495 2.60 -58.88 -0.06
CA GLU A 495 2.88 -60.20 -0.65
C GLU A 495 2.41 -61.37 0.23
N THR A 496 2.28 -61.15 1.54
CA THR A 496 2.01 -62.22 2.54
C THR A 496 0.59 -62.20 3.08
N LYS A 497 -0.29 -61.34 2.56
CA LYS A 497 -1.67 -61.15 3.04
C LYS A 497 -2.71 -61.20 1.92
N LEU A 498 -3.96 -61.48 2.30
CA LEU A 498 -5.08 -61.40 1.36
C LEU A 498 -5.35 -59.92 1.01
N PRO A 499 -5.71 -59.59 -0.25
CA PRO A 499 -5.89 -58.20 -0.68
C PRO A 499 -6.88 -57.38 0.17
N PHE A 500 -7.97 -57.99 0.65
CA PHE A 500 -8.93 -57.31 1.52
C PHE A 500 -8.35 -56.96 2.90
N ASP A 501 -7.50 -57.82 3.45
CA ASP A 501 -6.81 -57.55 4.73
C ASP A 501 -5.82 -56.39 4.56
N VAL A 502 -5.08 -56.37 3.45
CA VAL A 502 -4.17 -55.25 3.11
C VAL A 502 -4.94 -53.94 3.01
N VAL A 503 -6.09 -53.92 2.32
CA VAL A 503 -6.96 -52.74 2.23
C VAL A 503 -7.51 -52.32 3.60
N HIS A 504 -7.89 -53.27 4.45
CA HIS A 504 -8.37 -52.99 5.80
C HIS A 504 -7.28 -52.34 6.67
N ILE A 505 -6.07 -52.91 6.67
CA ILE A 505 -4.90 -52.38 7.40
C ILE A 505 -4.52 -50.98 6.89
N LEU A 506 -4.49 -50.78 5.56
CA LEU A 506 -4.22 -49.47 4.96
C LEU A 506 -5.26 -48.42 5.36
N ASN A 507 -6.54 -48.75 5.35
CA ASN A 507 -7.59 -47.81 5.74
C ASN A 507 -7.49 -47.41 7.23
N GLN A 508 -7.16 -48.34 8.13
CA GLN A 508 -6.89 -48.00 9.53
C GLN A 508 -5.66 -47.09 9.67
N TYR A 509 -4.57 -47.41 8.97
CA TYR A 509 -3.35 -46.61 8.94
C TYR A 509 -3.61 -45.19 8.41
N PHE A 510 -4.28 -45.05 7.27
CA PHE A 510 -4.62 -43.76 6.68
C PHE A 510 -5.54 -42.93 7.59
N ALA A 511 -6.47 -43.56 8.30
CA ALA A 511 -7.32 -42.87 9.28
C ALA A 511 -6.51 -42.32 10.45
N GLU A 512 -5.66 -43.14 11.09
CA GLU A 512 -4.83 -42.69 12.24
C GLU A 512 -3.79 -41.64 11.84
N MET A 513 -3.21 -41.73 10.64
CA MET A 513 -2.25 -40.72 10.15
C MET A 513 -2.93 -39.43 9.69
N GLY A 514 -4.07 -39.52 8.98
CA GLY A 514 -4.86 -38.36 8.56
C GLY A 514 -5.33 -37.55 9.77
N GLU A 515 -5.89 -38.22 10.76
CA GLU A 515 -6.29 -37.63 12.04
C GLU A 515 -5.10 -36.93 12.73
N ALA A 516 -3.92 -37.55 12.78
CA ALA A 516 -2.71 -36.94 13.36
C ALA A 516 -2.29 -35.63 12.67
N ILE A 517 -2.41 -35.57 11.34
CA ILE A 517 -2.06 -34.42 10.50
C ILE A 517 -3.09 -33.30 10.69
N GLU A 518 -4.38 -33.62 10.58
CA GLU A 518 -5.47 -32.64 10.63
C GLU A 518 -5.66 -32.09 12.04
N SER A 519 -5.61 -32.93 13.09
CA SER A 519 -5.69 -32.48 14.48
C SER A 519 -4.52 -31.58 14.89
N SER A 520 -3.37 -31.71 14.22
CA SER A 520 -2.19 -30.86 14.40
C SER A 520 -2.24 -29.57 13.57
N GLY A 521 -3.33 -29.31 12.83
CA GLY A 521 -3.47 -28.12 11.98
C GLY A 521 -2.69 -28.19 10.66
N GLY A 522 -2.46 -29.41 10.15
CA GLY A 522 -1.99 -29.67 8.79
C GLY A 522 -3.14 -29.86 7.79
N HIS A 523 -2.80 -29.83 6.51
CA HIS A 523 -3.69 -30.19 5.41
C HIS A 523 -3.15 -31.44 4.71
N LEU A 524 -3.95 -32.50 4.69
CA LEU A 524 -3.66 -33.71 3.93
C LEU A 524 -3.89 -33.44 2.43
N ASP A 525 -2.83 -33.46 1.62
CA ASP A 525 -2.92 -33.18 0.17
C ASP A 525 -3.33 -34.44 -0.59
N LYS A 526 -2.56 -35.54 -0.45
CA LYS A 526 -2.94 -36.84 -1.01
C LYS A 526 -2.18 -38.02 -0.38
N PHE A 527 -2.75 -39.21 -0.58
CA PHE A 527 -2.06 -40.49 -0.48
C PHE A 527 -1.35 -40.81 -1.81
N ILE A 528 -0.16 -41.39 -1.74
CA ILE A 528 0.69 -41.76 -2.88
C ILE A 528 1.08 -43.23 -2.69
N GLY A 529 0.20 -44.15 -3.09
CA GLY A 529 0.31 -45.55 -2.66
C GLY A 529 0.03 -45.64 -1.16
N ASP A 530 0.97 -46.21 -0.42
CA ASP A 530 1.03 -46.25 1.05
C ASP A 530 1.66 -44.97 1.67
N GLY A 531 2.27 -44.12 0.86
CA GLY A 531 2.83 -42.84 1.28
C GLY A 531 1.80 -41.72 1.47
N ILE A 532 2.17 -40.69 2.23
CA ILE A 532 1.34 -39.53 2.56
C ILE A 532 2.10 -38.23 2.26
N MET A 533 1.42 -37.26 1.64
CA MET A 533 1.90 -35.89 1.50
C MET A 533 0.99 -34.92 2.27
N ALA A 534 1.58 -34.13 3.17
CA ALA A 534 0.87 -33.16 3.99
C ALA A 534 1.54 -31.79 3.99
N LEU A 535 0.71 -30.74 4.07
CA LEU A 535 1.09 -29.34 3.89
C LEU A 535 0.71 -28.53 5.13
N PHE A 536 1.66 -27.78 5.68
CA PHE A 536 1.50 -27.05 6.94
C PHE A 536 1.82 -25.56 6.76
N GLY A 537 1.04 -24.70 7.43
CA GLY A 537 1.16 -23.25 7.28
C GLY A 537 0.51 -22.69 5.99
N LEU A 538 -0.45 -23.41 5.40
CA LEU A 538 -1.21 -22.95 4.22
C LEU A 538 -2.05 -21.69 4.48
N GLN A 539 -2.52 -21.49 5.72
CA GLN A 539 -3.54 -20.48 6.02
C GLN A 539 -3.10 -19.03 5.75
N HIS A 540 -3.86 -18.35 4.89
CA HIS A 540 -3.83 -16.90 4.70
C HIS A 540 -4.57 -16.18 5.85
N GLY A 541 -3.93 -16.04 7.01
CA GLY A 541 -4.45 -15.21 8.10
C GLY A 541 -4.05 -15.65 9.50
N ASP A 542 -3.68 -16.91 9.66
CA ASP A 542 -3.34 -17.47 10.96
C ASP A 542 -2.04 -16.87 11.52
N LYS A 543 -2.00 -16.62 12.83
CA LYS A 543 -1.09 -15.63 13.43
C LYS A 543 0.41 -16.00 13.44
N GLY A 544 0.79 -17.18 12.96
CA GLY A 544 2.20 -17.61 12.86
C GLY A 544 2.70 -18.14 11.51
N GLY A 545 1.87 -18.27 10.47
CA GLY A 545 2.32 -18.68 9.11
C GLY A 545 3.27 -19.89 9.09
N VAL A 546 4.40 -19.79 8.39
CA VAL A 546 5.43 -20.85 8.28
C VAL A 546 6.04 -21.28 9.63
N ARG A 547 6.08 -20.40 10.63
CA ARG A 547 6.53 -20.75 12.01
C ARG A 547 5.55 -21.70 12.67
N ASN A 548 4.25 -21.39 12.62
CA ASN A 548 3.23 -22.32 13.11
C ASN A 548 3.20 -23.57 12.25
N GLY A 549 3.35 -23.46 10.92
CA GLY A 549 3.49 -24.62 10.03
C GLY A 549 4.62 -25.57 10.44
N ALA A 550 5.78 -25.05 10.85
CA ALA A 550 6.89 -25.86 11.35
C ALA A 550 6.55 -26.54 12.69
N ARG A 551 5.92 -25.82 13.63
CA ARG A 551 5.45 -26.40 14.90
C ARG A 551 4.40 -27.49 14.68
N HIS A 552 3.41 -27.22 13.85
CA HIS A 552 2.32 -28.12 13.49
C HIS A 552 2.84 -29.38 12.78
N ALA A 553 3.81 -29.25 11.86
CA ALA A 553 4.42 -30.40 11.20
C ALA A 553 5.22 -31.29 12.16
N MET A 554 5.97 -30.70 13.11
CA MET A 554 6.69 -31.45 14.14
C MET A 554 5.73 -32.09 15.17
N ALA A 555 4.64 -31.41 15.53
CA ALA A 555 3.58 -31.97 16.36
C ALA A 555 2.86 -33.14 15.67
N ALA A 556 2.53 -33.00 14.38
CA ALA A 556 1.95 -34.05 13.56
C ALA A 556 2.86 -35.28 13.49
N ALA A 557 4.15 -35.10 13.19
CA ALA A 557 5.11 -36.21 13.16
C ALA A 557 5.19 -36.95 14.51
N ARG A 558 5.21 -36.21 15.63
CA ARG A 558 5.13 -36.83 16.98
C ARG A 558 3.84 -37.63 17.16
N ALA A 559 2.69 -37.05 16.83
CA ALA A 559 1.38 -37.68 16.96
C ALA A 559 1.22 -38.90 16.05
N MET A 560 1.81 -38.88 14.84
CA MET A 560 1.87 -40.02 13.92
C MET A 560 2.64 -41.19 14.54
N GLY A 561 3.83 -40.95 15.12
CA GLY A 561 4.59 -42.00 15.82
C GLY A 561 3.88 -42.56 17.06
N GLU A 562 3.24 -41.69 17.87
CA GLU A 562 2.43 -42.11 19.02
C GLU A 562 1.22 -42.97 18.58
N ARG A 563 0.47 -42.55 17.54
CA ARG A 563 -0.68 -43.31 17.02
C ARG A 563 -0.28 -44.60 16.30
N LEU A 564 0.83 -44.62 15.57
CA LEU A 564 1.36 -45.84 14.96
C LEU A 564 1.69 -46.90 16.01
N THR A 565 2.22 -46.49 17.17
CA THR A 565 2.49 -47.39 18.31
C THR A 565 1.21 -48.02 18.85
N VAL A 566 0.14 -47.23 18.98
CA VAL A 566 -1.19 -47.73 19.40
C VAL A 566 -1.78 -48.66 18.34
N LEU A 567 -1.71 -48.29 17.05
CA LEU A 567 -2.19 -49.10 15.93
C LEU A 567 -1.47 -50.46 15.85
N ASN A 568 -0.14 -50.47 16.02
CA ASN A 568 0.66 -51.70 16.08
C ASN A 568 0.26 -52.61 17.24
N THR A 569 -0.20 -52.05 18.36
CA THR A 569 -0.70 -52.84 19.49
C THR A 569 -2.06 -53.49 19.15
N ARG A 570 -2.93 -52.79 18.42
CA ARG A 570 -4.21 -53.34 17.94
C ARG A 570 -4.00 -54.43 16.88
N LEU A 571 -3.09 -54.19 15.93
CA LEU A 571 -2.77 -55.11 14.83
C LEU A 571 -1.76 -56.21 15.20
N ALA A 572 -1.42 -56.38 16.48
CA ALA A 572 -0.39 -57.33 16.93
C ALA A 572 -0.73 -58.81 16.63
N GLN A 573 -2.00 -59.14 16.45
CA GLN A 573 -2.45 -60.48 16.01
C GLN A 573 -2.51 -60.60 14.47
N ASP A 574 -2.66 -59.47 13.77
CA ASP A 574 -2.77 -59.42 12.31
C ASP A 574 -1.41 -59.32 11.63
N LEU A 575 -0.40 -58.72 12.28
CA LEU A 575 0.90 -58.41 11.70
C LEU A 575 2.04 -59.15 12.41
N ALA A 576 2.80 -59.95 11.63
CA ALA A 576 4.00 -60.64 12.12
C ALA A 576 5.15 -59.68 12.48
N THR A 577 5.15 -58.47 11.92
CA THR A 577 6.09 -57.39 12.23
C THR A 577 5.34 -56.06 12.31
N PRO A 578 5.64 -55.19 13.29
CA PRO A 578 4.97 -53.90 13.42
C PRO A 578 5.20 -53.01 12.19
N LEU A 579 4.19 -52.22 11.84
CA LEU A 579 4.30 -51.13 10.88
C LEU A 579 5.36 -50.14 11.35
N ARG A 580 6.16 -49.64 10.42
CA ARG A 580 7.21 -48.64 10.65
C ARG A 580 7.08 -47.52 9.62
N LEU A 581 7.44 -46.31 9.99
CA LEU A 581 7.40 -45.14 9.12
C LEU A 581 8.80 -44.65 8.75
N GLY A 582 8.91 -44.05 7.57
CA GLY A 582 9.87 -43.00 7.29
C GLY A 582 9.14 -41.67 7.18
N LEU A 583 9.69 -40.61 7.78
CA LEU A 583 9.13 -39.26 7.78
C LEU A 583 10.18 -38.24 7.32
N GLY A 584 9.81 -37.34 6.42
CA GLY A 584 10.66 -36.27 5.93
C GLY A 584 9.97 -34.92 6.04
N ILE A 585 10.57 -33.97 6.77
CA ILE A 585 10.01 -32.62 6.94
C ILE A 585 10.98 -31.55 6.42
N HIS A 586 10.51 -30.75 5.47
CA HIS A 586 11.26 -29.62 4.93
C HIS A 586 10.39 -28.36 4.82
N VAL A 587 11.02 -27.19 4.89
CA VAL A 587 10.40 -25.87 4.70
C VAL A 587 10.92 -25.25 3.42
N GLY A 588 10.06 -24.60 2.64
CA GLY A 588 10.53 -23.81 1.51
C GLY A 588 9.46 -23.29 0.59
N HIS A 589 9.90 -22.62 -0.47
CA HIS A 589 9.05 -21.89 -1.40
C HIS A 589 8.48 -22.84 -2.47
N VAL A 590 7.16 -22.86 -2.56
CA VAL A 590 6.39 -23.65 -3.52
C VAL A 590 5.25 -22.82 -4.11
N ILE A 591 4.66 -23.31 -5.19
CA ILE A 591 3.41 -22.81 -5.73
C ILE A 591 2.27 -23.64 -5.13
N ILE A 592 1.40 -23.00 -4.33
CA ILE A 592 0.19 -23.58 -3.75
C ILE A 592 -1.01 -23.23 -4.65
N GLY A 593 -1.78 -24.22 -5.08
CA GLY A 593 -3.02 -23.97 -5.83
C GLY A 593 -3.85 -25.21 -6.11
N GLU A 594 -5.06 -25.01 -6.63
CA GLU A 594 -5.93 -26.07 -7.14
C GLU A 594 -5.34 -26.63 -8.45
N MET A 595 -5.05 -27.93 -8.46
CA MET A 595 -4.48 -28.59 -9.65
C MET A 595 -5.19 -29.93 -9.91
N GLY A 596 -5.34 -30.26 -11.20
CA GLY A 596 -6.03 -31.47 -11.65
C GLY A 596 -7.04 -31.19 -12.77
N TYR A 597 -8.05 -32.05 -12.92
CA TYR A 597 -9.04 -31.94 -13.99
C TYR A 597 -10.44 -32.36 -13.54
N GLY A 598 -11.46 -31.58 -13.93
CA GLY A 598 -12.86 -31.88 -13.64
C GLY A 598 -13.14 -31.89 -12.13
N ARG A 599 -13.56 -33.04 -11.59
CA ARG A 599 -13.77 -33.23 -10.14
C ARG A 599 -12.50 -33.70 -9.40
N ALA A 600 -11.46 -34.09 -10.13
CA ALA A 600 -10.18 -34.51 -9.56
C ALA A 600 -9.23 -33.30 -9.43
N THR A 601 -9.73 -32.21 -8.86
CA THR A 601 -8.98 -30.98 -8.54
C THR A 601 -8.79 -30.89 -7.03
N SER A 602 -7.55 -30.81 -6.57
CA SER A 602 -7.20 -30.67 -5.14
C SER A 602 -6.23 -29.52 -4.93
N LEU A 603 -6.24 -28.94 -3.74
CA LEU A 603 -5.23 -27.97 -3.30
C LEU A 603 -3.91 -28.71 -3.07
N THR A 604 -2.87 -28.38 -3.83
CA THR A 604 -1.58 -29.09 -3.77
C THR A 604 -0.40 -28.13 -3.91
N ALA A 605 0.80 -28.62 -3.60
CA ALA A 605 2.05 -27.87 -3.69
C ALA A 605 2.92 -28.36 -4.84
N ILE A 606 3.46 -27.44 -5.65
CA ILE A 606 4.52 -27.71 -6.62
C ILE A 606 5.74 -26.85 -6.35
N GLY A 607 6.90 -27.47 -6.16
CA GLY A 607 8.18 -26.77 -6.07
C GLY A 607 9.32 -27.72 -5.78
N ASP A 608 10.54 -27.19 -5.82
CA ASP A 608 11.75 -27.99 -5.53
C ASP A 608 11.73 -28.51 -4.08
N SER A 609 11.24 -27.70 -3.13
CA SER A 609 11.07 -28.08 -1.73
C SER A 609 10.15 -29.29 -1.50
N VAL A 610 9.21 -29.58 -2.42
CA VAL A 610 8.41 -30.82 -2.37
C VAL A 610 9.29 -32.04 -2.61
N ASN A 611 10.16 -31.97 -3.63
CA ASN A 611 11.12 -33.03 -3.93
C ASN A 611 12.19 -33.18 -2.84
N VAL A 612 12.58 -32.08 -2.18
CA VAL A 612 13.49 -32.15 -1.03
C VAL A 612 12.80 -32.88 0.13
N ALA A 613 11.55 -32.56 0.45
CA ALA A 613 10.81 -33.20 1.53
C ALA A 613 10.64 -34.72 1.32
N SER A 614 10.27 -35.18 0.12
CA SER A 614 10.17 -36.63 -0.16
C SER A 614 11.54 -37.32 -0.16
N ARG A 615 12.60 -36.65 -0.61
CA ARG A 615 13.96 -37.20 -0.51
C ARG A 615 14.45 -37.31 0.94
N LEU A 616 14.04 -36.42 1.84
CA LEU A 616 14.32 -36.55 3.26
C LEU A 616 13.56 -37.74 3.86
N GLU A 617 12.30 -37.94 3.49
CA GLU A 617 11.57 -39.17 3.86
C GLU A 617 12.38 -40.39 3.42
N SER A 618 12.73 -40.49 2.13
CA SER A 618 13.37 -41.69 1.59
C SER A 618 14.76 -41.94 2.21
N ALA A 619 15.49 -40.87 2.56
CA ALA A 619 16.79 -40.96 3.21
C ALA A 619 16.75 -41.49 4.65
N THR A 620 15.59 -41.48 5.34
CA THR A 620 15.46 -42.09 6.69
C THR A 620 15.83 -43.58 6.69
N LYS A 621 15.62 -44.27 5.56
CA LYS A 621 16.01 -45.67 5.36
C LYS A 621 17.52 -45.89 5.45
N GLU A 622 18.31 -45.00 4.85
CA GLU A 622 19.78 -45.07 4.86
C GLU A 622 20.34 -44.53 6.18
N ALA A 623 19.71 -43.51 6.76
CA ALA A 623 20.05 -42.95 8.07
C ALA A 623 19.64 -43.86 9.25
N GLY A 624 18.84 -44.90 9.02
CA GLY A 624 18.40 -45.85 10.05
C GLY A 624 17.58 -45.19 11.16
N CYS A 625 16.67 -44.29 10.81
CA CYS A 625 15.81 -43.55 11.74
C CYS A 625 14.36 -43.49 11.22
N GLU A 626 13.43 -43.01 12.06
CA GLU A 626 12.02 -42.83 11.69
C GLU A 626 11.76 -41.47 11.04
N LEU A 627 12.53 -40.43 11.38
CA LEU A 627 12.26 -39.05 10.98
C LEU A 627 13.54 -38.24 10.68
N LEU A 628 13.55 -37.54 9.54
CA LEU A 628 14.53 -36.52 9.17
C LEU A 628 13.87 -35.15 9.03
N ILE A 629 14.40 -34.15 9.74
CA ILE A 629 13.90 -32.76 9.75
C ILE A 629 15.00 -31.84 9.23
N SER A 630 14.77 -31.08 8.15
CA SER A 630 15.76 -30.06 7.74
C SER A 630 15.94 -29.00 8.82
N ALA A 631 17.19 -28.56 9.06
CA ALA A 631 17.51 -27.63 10.14
C ALA A 631 16.73 -26.31 10.07
N GLU A 632 16.36 -25.87 8.86
CA GLU A 632 15.49 -24.72 8.62
C GLU A 632 14.10 -24.87 9.29
N VAL A 633 13.52 -26.09 9.34
CA VAL A 633 12.23 -26.35 10.02
C VAL A 633 12.35 -26.14 11.52
N ALA A 634 13.41 -26.67 12.15
CA ALA A 634 13.68 -26.47 13.58
C ALA A 634 13.84 -24.98 13.90
N GLN A 635 14.63 -24.27 13.07
CA GLN A 635 14.83 -22.82 13.19
C GLN A 635 13.52 -22.03 13.04
N ARG A 636 12.68 -22.33 12.03
CA ARG A 636 11.38 -21.66 11.84
C ARG A 636 10.38 -22.00 12.94
N GLY A 637 10.44 -23.21 13.48
CA GLY A 637 9.60 -23.66 14.59
C GLY A 637 10.02 -23.07 15.94
N GLU A 638 11.23 -22.51 16.05
CA GLU A 638 11.85 -22.12 17.33
C GLU A 638 11.84 -23.30 18.32
N LEU A 639 12.29 -24.46 17.84
CA LEU A 639 12.39 -25.68 18.64
C LEU A 639 13.85 -26.13 18.67
N ASP A 640 14.37 -26.36 19.89
CA ASP A 640 15.71 -26.90 20.07
C ASP A 640 15.71 -28.40 19.78
N LEU A 641 16.45 -28.78 18.74
CA LEU A 641 16.70 -30.17 18.35
C LEU A 641 18.18 -30.57 18.52
N SER A 642 18.99 -29.77 19.22
CA SER A 642 20.43 -30.04 19.44
C SER A 642 20.74 -31.35 20.17
N ALA A 643 19.75 -31.93 20.86
CA ALA A 643 19.83 -33.27 21.46
C ALA A 643 19.77 -34.42 20.44
N PHE A 644 19.41 -34.15 19.18
CA PHE A 644 19.34 -35.15 18.10
C PHE A 644 20.57 -35.02 17.18
N PRO A 645 21.09 -36.14 16.63
CA PRO A 645 22.21 -36.10 15.68
C PRO A 645 21.93 -35.19 14.47
N GLU A 646 22.81 -34.23 14.21
CA GLU A 646 22.83 -33.45 12.97
C GLU A 646 23.59 -34.23 11.88
N LEU A 647 23.00 -34.34 10.69
CA LEU A 647 23.57 -34.98 9.51
C LEU A 647 23.58 -34.00 8.33
N ASP A 648 24.59 -34.11 7.47
CA ASP A 648 24.66 -33.39 6.19
C ASP A 648 24.24 -34.33 5.04
N ILE A 649 23.02 -34.15 4.51
CA ILE A 649 22.48 -34.99 3.44
C ILE A 649 22.65 -34.31 2.08
N THR A 650 23.18 -35.06 1.10
CA THR A 650 23.30 -34.59 -0.28
C THR A 650 22.02 -34.89 -1.06
N VAL A 651 21.26 -33.84 -1.39
CA VAL A 651 20.00 -33.98 -2.12
C VAL A 651 20.26 -33.98 -3.63
N ARG A 652 20.19 -35.17 -4.25
CA ARG A 652 20.45 -35.36 -5.71
C ARG A 652 19.61 -34.40 -6.55
N GLY A 653 20.28 -33.47 -7.24
CA GLY A 653 19.66 -32.44 -8.09
C GLY A 653 19.83 -31.00 -7.58
N ARG A 654 20.42 -30.79 -6.39
CA ARG A 654 20.73 -29.48 -5.81
C ARG A 654 22.24 -29.35 -5.55
N GLU A 655 22.79 -28.15 -5.73
CA GLU A 655 24.14 -27.82 -5.29
C GLU A 655 24.13 -27.51 -3.78
N GLY A 656 25.02 -28.17 -3.03
CA GLY A 656 25.17 -28.01 -1.58
C GLY A 656 24.57 -29.17 -0.76
N GLN A 657 25.11 -29.36 0.45
CA GLN A 657 24.58 -30.29 1.45
C GLN A 657 23.46 -29.61 2.25
N LEU A 658 22.46 -30.41 2.67
CA LEU A 658 21.36 -29.96 3.51
C LEU A 658 21.55 -30.51 4.93
N LYS A 659 21.68 -29.61 5.91
CA LYS A 659 21.68 -29.94 7.33
C LYS A 659 20.31 -30.44 7.78
N VAL A 660 20.29 -31.58 8.45
CA VAL A 660 19.07 -32.21 8.98
C VAL A 660 19.31 -32.77 10.39
N TYR A 661 18.25 -32.84 11.19
CA TYR A 661 18.24 -33.58 12.46
C TYR A 661 17.62 -34.97 12.25
N ALA A 662 18.30 -36.00 12.75
CA ALA A 662 17.85 -37.39 12.69
C ALA A 662 17.22 -37.84 14.01
N VAL A 663 15.94 -38.19 13.95
CA VAL A 663 15.13 -38.56 15.11
C VAL A 663 14.78 -40.05 15.00
N GLN A 664 15.27 -40.85 15.95
CA GLN A 664 15.11 -42.31 15.93
C GLN A 664 13.64 -42.77 15.98
N HIS A 665 12.82 -42.12 16.80
CA HIS A 665 11.37 -42.30 16.86
C HIS A 665 10.68 -40.94 16.91
N ALA A 666 9.69 -40.68 16.05
CA ALA A 666 9.09 -39.35 15.94
C ALA A 666 8.36 -38.94 17.25
N SER A 667 7.87 -39.91 18.01
CA SER A 667 7.29 -39.74 19.36
C SER A 667 8.28 -39.11 20.38
N HIS A 668 9.59 -39.16 20.11
CA HIS A 668 10.62 -38.55 20.97
C HIS A 668 10.80 -37.04 20.75
N LEU A 669 10.21 -36.45 19.71
CA LEU A 669 10.21 -34.98 19.54
C LEU A 669 9.60 -34.29 20.77
N PRO A 670 10.17 -33.20 21.29
CA PRO A 670 9.63 -32.52 22.47
C PRO A 670 8.21 -32.00 22.20
N ARG A 671 7.35 -32.02 23.23
CA ARG A 671 6.01 -31.43 23.14
C ARG A 671 6.10 -29.91 23.13
N PHE A 672 5.33 -29.27 22.25
CA PHE A 672 5.07 -27.84 22.37
C PHE A 672 4.20 -27.60 23.60
N GLN A 673 4.62 -26.68 24.48
CA GLN A 673 3.74 -26.17 25.53
C GLN A 673 2.68 -25.28 24.86
N GLU A 674 1.41 -25.50 25.20
CA GLU A 674 0.33 -24.58 24.85
C GLU A 674 0.51 -23.28 25.63
N THR A 675 0.54 -22.15 24.92
CA THR A 675 0.68 -20.78 25.45
C THR A 675 -0.37 -19.87 24.87
#